data_AF-A0A7K2BR74-F1
#
_entry.id   AF-A0A7K2BR74-F1
#
_cell.length_a   1.000
_cell.length_b   1.000
_cell.length_c   1.000
_cell.angle_alpha   90.00
_cell.angle_beta   90.00
_cell.angle_gamma   90.00
#
_symmetry.space_group_name_H-M   'P 1'
#
loop_
_entity.id
_entity.type
_entity.pdbx_description
1 polymer ?
#
loop_
_entity_poly.entity_id
_entity_poly.type
_entity_poly.pdbx_seq_one_letter_code
_entity_poly.pdbx_strand_id
1 'polypeptide(L)'
;MASGLWVQPRAAQAQSPGVVEVPEDWALVPSGLGVGDEFRLLFRSSTQVDATSGFIGTWNSRAAARAAAGHEAIREHSSLFKVVGSTGSVDARDNIAMNPNNSAHLDVAVYWLGGPRVAANTAGFWGQSWENWSGADCRMEDGAVCTSPSSWPWTGTNGDGTKATQYLGNTPNVRHGSLAMGSNTSGPISKNQVVRTQSRPFFVMSPVFRVQTGAAAVVEVPADWALVPSDVGPGEGFRLLFRTSVSTRATDTDIAGYDAFVQKRAASGHAAIREHSARFQAVGSTAAVDARDHIAMNPTDAEHLDVPVYWLNGAQVAAGSAGFWSDAWAGAARNDCRDQNGGFNGQCNFASAIGHFWTGTNTDGTKHANPLGSSGNVRAGSFRNGKVFSYTDQPRGGNREMLAISPIFQVALPSPEVSASYTQVYEGERKVIVFETSALSVGFKVSALGGLTTNDYRIYSPPDAAVPLLGESWTATASNGLVKFALEGVSDSEADAGEALRVTLTSNGKALGRADIKVRDGERPLSLLFRVRRGSPTEEWVETDRPAVTLHEGGADVSYQIRVSRDAPGYTTANLHISPNPHELYRLDAIRPGPWDSDRFIYRDPGQHPQSDSTSLIVGTGGWKTVTFAAGQDEDAHNHGITLYHRVSPRGAGWSSSAADEDEGVPGIPNYERPEVVGWPVLAGPDSREYSAPSAGLQNELRYARVSPCRKPTVTACWTWPLPVQIVDDDKWEQELVYARHDPGANGGDGGPDGNWVLASDGGLRKALPAVLAPGSTYTFYIRLAVDPATLPKDGTVSRNQPQNYFQNGQLRTRQVDVYPPTFLPDRIPVWVAVKGARKDRHGVPDMRLLVTPNASGGVAPNSGTYFITDTSGTRNHPSVEADYNYRDNTPPGAKGSLLFWDEPMAVTIVVSADAPLGVSGT
;
A
#
# COMPACT_ATOMS: atom_id res chain seq x y z
N MET A 1 46.20 5.74 -21.09
CA MET A 1 45.59 4.52 -20.53
C MET A 1 44.78 4.93 -19.32
N ALA A 2 43.46 5.03 -19.47
CA ALA A 2 42.50 5.12 -18.36
C ALA A 2 41.13 4.76 -18.96
N SER A 3 40.72 3.51 -18.78
CA SER A 3 39.42 2.98 -19.20
C SER A 3 38.39 3.31 -18.12
N GLY A 4 37.67 4.42 -18.30
CA GLY A 4 36.49 4.77 -17.52
C GLY A 4 35.30 3.94 -17.99
N LEU A 5 34.81 3.08 -17.09
CA LEU A 5 33.64 2.23 -17.27
C LEU A 5 32.39 3.12 -17.22
N TRP A 6 31.79 3.42 -18.37
CA TRP A 6 30.49 4.07 -18.45
C TRP A 6 29.39 3.03 -18.21
N VAL A 7 28.74 3.08 -17.05
CA VAL A 7 27.46 2.40 -16.84
C VAL A 7 26.41 3.22 -17.58
N GLN A 8 25.97 2.74 -18.75
CA GLN A 8 24.81 3.31 -19.42
C GLN A 8 23.54 2.94 -18.64
N PRO A 9 22.68 3.91 -18.26
CA PRO A 9 21.34 3.59 -17.77
C PRO A 9 20.55 2.90 -18.90
N ARG A 10 20.03 1.70 -18.63
CA ARG A 10 19.28 0.92 -19.62
C ARG A 10 17.91 1.56 -19.84
N ALA A 11 17.61 1.89 -21.09
CA ALA A 11 16.29 2.36 -21.50
C ALA A 11 15.21 1.35 -21.10
N ALA A 12 14.12 1.82 -20.48
CA ALA A 12 12.90 1.03 -20.32
C ALA A 12 12.57 0.34 -21.66
N GLN A 13 12.44 -0.99 -21.66
CA GLN A 13 12.04 -1.72 -22.85
C GLN A 13 10.69 -1.17 -23.30
N ALA A 14 10.68 -0.43 -24.41
CA ALA A 14 9.45 0.03 -25.02
C ALA A 14 8.59 -1.21 -25.30
N GLN A 15 7.43 -1.32 -24.65
CA GLN A 15 6.46 -2.36 -24.93
C GLN A 15 6.20 -2.35 -26.44
N SER A 16 6.52 -3.46 -27.09
CA SER A 16 6.23 -3.61 -28.52
C SER A 16 4.71 -3.57 -28.66
N PRO A 17 4.13 -2.63 -29.42
CA PRO A 17 2.68 -2.46 -29.47
C PRO A 17 2.01 -3.75 -29.93
N GLY A 18 1.26 -4.40 -29.03
CA GLY A 18 0.52 -5.63 -29.31
C GLY A 18 0.95 -6.90 -28.54
N VAL A 19 1.93 -6.82 -27.64
CA VAL A 19 2.22 -7.87 -26.65
C VAL A 19 1.37 -7.65 -25.41
N VAL A 20 0.71 -8.70 -24.94
CA VAL A 20 -0.07 -8.74 -23.70
C VAL A 20 0.70 -9.57 -22.67
N GLU A 21 1.07 -8.94 -21.56
CA GLU A 21 1.78 -9.58 -20.48
C GLU A 21 0.78 -10.43 -19.65
N VAL A 22 1.11 -11.70 -19.40
CA VAL A 22 0.32 -12.64 -18.59
C VAL A 22 1.20 -13.27 -17.52
N PRO A 23 0.69 -13.54 -16.31
CA PRO A 23 1.52 -14.15 -15.27
C PRO A 23 1.89 -15.60 -15.62
N GLU A 24 3.03 -16.07 -15.12
CA GLU A 24 3.51 -17.45 -15.34
C GLU A 24 2.51 -18.53 -14.89
N ASP A 25 1.70 -18.27 -13.87
CA ASP A 25 0.64 -19.17 -13.40
C ASP A 25 -0.69 -19.01 -14.15
N TRP A 26 -0.74 -18.17 -15.19
CA TRP A 26 -1.93 -18.03 -16.02
C TRP A 26 -2.29 -19.38 -16.64
N ALA A 27 -3.50 -19.86 -16.39
CA ALA A 27 -3.94 -21.24 -16.69
C ALA A 27 -3.83 -21.67 -18.17
N LEU A 28 -3.54 -20.72 -19.07
CA LEU A 28 -3.39 -20.94 -20.50
C LEU A 28 -1.96 -20.77 -21.01
N VAL A 29 -0.97 -20.53 -20.13
CA VAL A 29 0.45 -20.64 -20.49
C VAL A 29 0.72 -22.10 -20.88
N PRO A 30 1.13 -22.36 -22.13
CA PRO A 30 1.48 -23.70 -22.56
C PRO A 30 2.61 -24.29 -21.72
N SER A 31 2.51 -25.59 -21.43
CA SER A 31 3.56 -26.31 -20.69
C SER A 31 4.93 -26.15 -21.34
N GLY A 32 5.95 -25.83 -20.54
CA GLY A 32 7.33 -25.65 -20.99
C GLY A 32 7.64 -24.25 -21.52
N LEU A 33 6.69 -23.30 -21.46
CA LEU A 33 6.98 -21.87 -21.58
C LEU A 33 7.16 -21.28 -20.18
N GLY A 34 8.23 -20.50 -20.00
CA GLY A 34 8.54 -19.79 -18.76
C GLY A 34 8.56 -18.28 -18.98
N VAL A 35 8.95 -17.53 -17.94
CA VAL A 35 9.10 -16.08 -17.99
C VAL A 35 9.90 -15.61 -19.22
N GLY A 36 9.37 -14.60 -19.91
CA GLY A 36 9.93 -14.00 -21.11
C GLY A 36 9.48 -14.66 -22.40
N ASP A 37 8.96 -15.89 -22.36
CA ASP A 37 8.50 -16.59 -23.55
C ASP A 37 7.23 -15.94 -24.12
N GLU A 38 7.15 -15.91 -25.45
CA GLU A 38 6.04 -15.33 -26.19
C GLU A 38 5.27 -16.40 -26.97
N PHE A 39 3.95 -16.31 -26.98
CA PHE A 39 3.09 -17.27 -27.65
C PHE A 39 1.77 -16.66 -28.12
N ARG A 40 1.04 -17.38 -28.98
CA ARG A 40 -0.34 -17.08 -29.37
C ARG A 40 -1.25 -18.27 -29.10
N LEU A 41 -2.52 -17.97 -28.85
CA LEU A 41 -3.59 -18.93 -28.65
C LEU A 41 -4.54 -18.92 -29.86
N LEU A 42 -4.86 -20.13 -30.34
CA LEU A 42 -5.78 -20.41 -31.42
C LEU A 42 -6.97 -21.20 -30.88
N PHE A 43 -8.18 -20.85 -31.31
CA PHE A 43 -9.34 -21.72 -31.14
C PHE A 43 -10.25 -21.70 -32.37
N ARG A 44 -11.13 -22.70 -32.46
CA ARG A 44 -12.21 -22.79 -33.46
C ARG A 44 -13.52 -22.40 -32.78
N SER A 45 -14.29 -21.49 -33.36
CA SER A 45 -15.59 -21.10 -32.81
C SER A 45 -16.53 -22.31 -32.65
N SER A 46 -17.20 -22.41 -31.50
CA SER A 46 -18.27 -23.40 -31.29
C SER A 46 -19.52 -23.07 -32.13
N THR A 47 -19.78 -21.77 -32.32
CA THR A 47 -20.88 -21.28 -33.17
C THR A 47 -20.50 -21.28 -34.64
N GLN A 48 -21.53 -21.43 -35.47
CA GLN A 48 -21.42 -21.41 -36.92
C GLN A 48 -22.12 -20.19 -37.50
N VAL A 49 -21.57 -19.64 -38.58
CA VAL A 49 -22.08 -18.47 -39.27
C VAL A 49 -21.96 -18.66 -40.78
N ASP A 50 -22.78 -17.94 -41.55
CA ASP A 50 -22.54 -17.78 -42.98
C ASP A 50 -21.36 -16.82 -43.24
N ALA A 51 -20.81 -16.90 -44.45
CA ALA A 51 -19.72 -16.07 -44.93
C ALA A 51 -20.18 -14.94 -45.87
N THR A 52 -21.34 -14.34 -45.61
CA THR A 52 -21.90 -13.28 -46.47
C THR A 52 -21.28 -11.90 -46.26
N SER A 53 -20.73 -11.61 -45.08
CA SER A 53 -20.10 -10.31 -44.81
C SER A 53 -18.71 -10.19 -45.44
N GLY A 54 -18.51 -9.12 -46.23
CA GLY A 54 -17.22 -8.74 -46.80
C GLY A 54 -16.38 -7.80 -45.93
N PHE A 55 -16.85 -7.43 -44.73
CA PHE A 55 -16.15 -6.51 -43.83
C PHE A 55 -15.39 -7.27 -42.75
N ILE A 56 -14.06 -7.10 -42.69
CA ILE A 56 -13.23 -7.82 -41.70
C ILE A 56 -13.61 -7.44 -40.27
N GLY A 57 -14.06 -6.21 -40.04
CA GLY A 57 -14.54 -5.74 -38.74
C GLY A 57 -15.70 -6.58 -38.18
N THR A 58 -16.66 -6.99 -39.04
CA THR A 58 -17.76 -7.89 -38.62
C THR A 58 -17.22 -9.20 -38.07
N TRP A 59 -16.21 -9.78 -38.73
CA TRP A 59 -15.62 -11.04 -38.31
C TRP A 59 -14.77 -10.90 -37.04
N ASN A 60 -14.02 -9.80 -36.90
CA ASN A 60 -13.27 -9.52 -35.68
C ASN A 60 -14.21 -9.29 -34.49
N SER A 61 -15.34 -8.59 -34.67
CA SER A 61 -16.35 -8.47 -33.61
C SER A 61 -16.95 -9.82 -33.21
N ARG A 62 -17.17 -10.73 -34.18
CA ARG A 62 -17.61 -12.11 -33.88
C ARG A 62 -16.53 -12.89 -33.12
N ALA A 63 -15.27 -12.77 -33.52
CA ALA A 63 -14.12 -13.39 -32.83
C ALA A 63 -14.02 -12.91 -31.38
N ALA A 64 -14.07 -11.59 -31.15
CA ALA A 64 -14.06 -11.00 -29.82
C ALA A 64 -15.24 -11.47 -28.97
N ALA A 65 -16.45 -11.53 -29.54
CA ALA A 65 -17.63 -12.04 -28.85
C ALA A 65 -17.50 -13.52 -28.45
N ARG A 66 -16.83 -14.35 -29.26
CA ARG A 66 -16.55 -15.75 -28.88
C ARG A 66 -15.50 -15.84 -27.77
N ALA A 67 -14.43 -15.05 -27.83
CA ALA A 67 -13.44 -15.00 -26.76
C ALA A 67 -14.05 -14.54 -25.43
N ALA A 68 -14.92 -13.52 -25.46
CA ALA A 68 -15.63 -13.04 -24.27
C ALA A 68 -16.58 -14.08 -23.66
N ALA A 69 -17.22 -14.91 -24.49
CA ALA A 69 -18.11 -15.98 -24.05
C ALA A 69 -17.39 -17.29 -23.66
N GLY A 70 -16.08 -17.37 -23.92
CA GLY A 70 -15.27 -18.58 -23.76
C GLY A 70 -14.67 -18.74 -22.36
N HIS A 71 -13.45 -19.27 -22.35
CA HIS A 71 -12.62 -19.56 -21.19
C HIS A 71 -12.37 -18.30 -20.37
N GLU A 72 -12.52 -18.40 -19.05
CA GLU A 72 -12.45 -17.26 -18.13
C GLU A 72 -11.15 -16.46 -18.29
N ALA A 73 -10.02 -17.17 -18.38
CA ALA A 73 -8.68 -16.57 -18.49
C ALA A 73 -8.45 -15.65 -19.70
N ILE A 74 -9.23 -15.74 -20.80
CA ILE A 74 -9.07 -14.84 -21.97
C ILE A 74 -10.12 -13.73 -22.06
N ARG A 75 -11.09 -13.68 -21.14
CA ARG A 75 -12.24 -12.77 -21.27
C ARG A 75 -11.83 -11.31 -21.23
N GLU A 76 -10.89 -10.96 -20.35
CA GLU A 76 -10.35 -9.61 -20.23
C GLU A 76 -9.60 -9.15 -21.49
N HIS A 77 -9.06 -10.09 -22.27
CA HIS A 77 -8.34 -9.82 -23.51
C HIS A 77 -9.20 -10.01 -24.77
N SER A 78 -10.50 -10.30 -24.60
CA SER A 78 -11.38 -10.72 -25.69
C SER A 78 -11.44 -9.75 -26.87
N SER A 79 -11.35 -8.44 -26.63
CA SER A 79 -11.36 -7.40 -27.68
C SER A 79 -10.15 -7.46 -28.63
N LEU A 80 -9.07 -8.13 -28.22
CA LEU A 80 -7.84 -8.25 -29.00
C LEU A 80 -7.85 -9.48 -29.93
N PHE A 81 -8.77 -10.42 -29.73
CA PHE A 81 -8.88 -11.61 -30.56
C PHE A 81 -9.48 -11.28 -31.93
N LYS A 82 -8.89 -11.87 -32.98
CA LYS A 82 -9.27 -11.60 -34.37
C LYS A 82 -9.54 -12.87 -35.14
N VAL A 83 -10.35 -12.78 -36.18
CA VAL A 83 -10.60 -13.92 -37.06
C VAL A 83 -9.34 -14.27 -37.87
N VAL A 84 -9.05 -15.55 -38.04
CA VAL A 84 -8.08 -16.01 -39.05
C VAL A 84 -8.81 -16.11 -40.39
N GLY A 85 -8.96 -14.98 -41.07
CA GLY A 85 -9.65 -14.94 -42.35
C GLY A 85 -9.38 -13.68 -43.17
N SER A 86 -9.59 -13.78 -44.48
CA SER A 86 -9.36 -12.70 -45.44
C SER A 86 -10.68 -12.20 -46.04
N THR A 87 -10.73 -10.91 -46.33
CA THR A 87 -11.82 -10.25 -47.07
C THR A 87 -11.28 -9.65 -48.37
N GLY A 88 -12.14 -8.96 -49.14
CA GLY A 88 -11.71 -8.36 -50.41
C GLY A 88 -10.62 -7.30 -50.25
N SER A 89 -10.52 -6.68 -49.07
CA SER A 89 -9.58 -5.59 -48.77
C SER A 89 -8.50 -5.94 -47.74
N VAL A 90 -8.57 -7.09 -47.06
CA VAL A 90 -7.66 -7.43 -45.95
C VAL A 90 -7.24 -8.89 -46.03
N ASP A 91 -5.92 -9.14 -46.02
CA ASP A 91 -5.32 -10.47 -45.92
C ASP A 91 -5.34 -10.96 -44.46
N ALA A 92 -5.57 -12.26 -44.25
CA ALA A 92 -5.62 -12.85 -42.91
C ALA A 92 -4.33 -12.65 -42.12
N ARG A 93 -3.17 -12.80 -42.78
CA ARG A 93 -1.85 -12.62 -42.17
C ARG A 93 -1.60 -11.21 -41.65
N ASP A 94 -2.21 -10.21 -42.27
CA ASP A 94 -2.14 -8.83 -41.79
C ASP A 94 -3.18 -8.58 -40.69
N ASN A 95 -4.39 -9.14 -40.83
CA ASN A 95 -5.44 -9.00 -39.82
C ASN A 95 -4.96 -9.47 -38.44
N ILE A 96 -4.34 -10.66 -38.36
CA ILE A 96 -3.90 -11.28 -37.09
C ILE A 96 -2.44 -10.93 -36.71
N ALA A 97 -1.79 -10.03 -37.44
CA ALA A 97 -0.39 -9.64 -37.23
C ALA A 97 0.59 -10.83 -37.26
N MET A 98 0.47 -11.69 -38.27
CA MET A 98 1.32 -12.86 -38.53
C MET A 98 1.78 -12.89 -39.99
N ASN A 99 2.33 -11.78 -40.48
CA ASN A 99 2.80 -11.67 -41.87
C ASN A 99 4.31 -11.92 -41.88
N PRO A 100 4.79 -13.03 -42.47
CA PRO A 100 6.22 -13.35 -42.48
C PRO A 100 7.07 -12.33 -43.25
N ASN A 101 6.45 -11.46 -44.06
CA ASN A 101 7.14 -10.40 -44.79
C ASN A 101 7.10 -9.04 -44.05
N ASN A 102 6.50 -8.97 -42.86
CA ASN A 102 6.47 -7.77 -42.04
C ASN A 102 7.24 -8.01 -40.75
N SER A 103 8.42 -7.40 -40.62
CA SER A 103 9.27 -7.55 -39.43
C SER A 103 8.65 -6.98 -38.14
N ALA A 104 7.57 -6.18 -38.24
CA ALA A 104 6.81 -5.75 -37.07
C ALA A 104 5.91 -6.86 -36.49
N HIS A 105 5.70 -7.95 -37.22
CA HIS A 105 4.93 -9.10 -36.76
C HIS A 105 5.87 -10.11 -36.10
N LEU A 106 5.70 -10.35 -34.80
CA LEU A 106 6.56 -11.23 -34.01
C LEU A 106 6.40 -12.69 -34.44
N ASP A 107 7.53 -13.39 -34.58
CA ASP A 107 7.58 -14.79 -35.00
C ASP A 107 7.55 -15.73 -33.79
N VAL A 108 6.34 -15.99 -33.29
CA VAL A 108 6.11 -16.73 -32.04
C VAL A 108 5.34 -18.03 -32.28
N ALA A 109 5.47 -18.98 -31.36
CA ALA A 109 4.75 -20.24 -31.43
C ALA A 109 3.23 -20.04 -31.23
N VAL A 110 2.44 -20.86 -31.91
CA VAL A 110 0.98 -20.88 -31.83
C VAL A 110 0.54 -22.16 -31.14
N TYR A 111 -0.36 -22.03 -30.16
CA TYR A 111 -0.91 -23.15 -29.39
C TYR A 111 -2.43 -23.17 -29.50
N TRP A 112 -3.04 -24.34 -29.40
CA TRP A 112 -4.47 -24.41 -29.17
C TRP A 112 -4.81 -23.86 -27.79
N LEU A 113 -5.97 -23.23 -27.63
CA LEU A 113 -6.46 -22.74 -26.35
C LEU A 113 -6.55 -23.88 -25.32
N GLY A 114 -5.63 -23.92 -24.34
CA GLY A 114 -5.53 -25.02 -23.37
C GLY A 114 -5.16 -26.36 -24.02
N GLY A 115 -4.42 -26.34 -25.12
CA GLY A 115 -4.08 -27.52 -25.91
C GLY A 115 -2.65 -27.54 -26.43
N PRO A 116 -2.32 -28.53 -27.29
CA PRO A 116 -0.95 -28.70 -27.79
C PRO A 116 -0.54 -27.59 -28.78
N ARG A 117 0.76 -27.51 -29.08
CA ARG A 117 1.32 -26.56 -30.04
C ARG A 117 0.78 -26.82 -31.44
N VAL A 118 0.26 -25.80 -32.10
CA VAL A 118 -0.21 -25.83 -33.49
C VAL A 118 0.97 -25.69 -34.45
N ALA A 119 1.85 -24.72 -34.19
CA ALA A 119 3.01 -24.44 -35.01
C ALA A 119 4.11 -23.77 -34.17
N ALA A 120 5.37 -24.12 -34.42
CA ALA A 120 6.52 -23.50 -33.75
C ALA A 120 6.70 -22.00 -34.06
N ASN A 121 6.17 -21.50 -35.18
CA ASN A 121 6.34 -20.11 -35.63
C ASN A 121 5.34 -19.72 -36.73
N THR A 122 5.42 -18.49 -37.24
CA THR A 122 4.55 -17.93 -38.29
C THR A 122 4.64 -18.72 -39.60
N ALA A 123 5.84 -19.13 -39.99
CA ALA A 123 6.04 -19.92 -41.22
C ALA A 123 5.39 -21.31 -41.12
N GLY A 124 5.50 -21.96 -39.95
CA GLY A 124 4.82 -23.21 -39.66
C GLY A 124 3.29 -23.06 -39.65
N PHE A 125 2.77 -21.94 -39.14
CA PHE A 125 1.34 -21.68 -39.10
C PHE A 125 0.72 -21.53 -40.51
N TRP A 126 1.40 -20.84 -41.43
CA TRP A 126 1.00 -20.75 -42.85
C TRP A 126 1.52 -21.92 -43.71
N GLY A 127 2.11 -22.94 -43.08
CA GLY A 127 2.56 -24.14 -43.75
C GLY A 127 1.41 -24.99 -44.30
N GLN A 128 1.76 -26.00 -45.09
CA GLN A 128 0.79 -27.00 -45.59
C GLN A 128 0.34 -28.00 -44.50
N SER A 129 0.94 -27.95 -43.32
CA SER A 129 0.66 -28.81 -42.18
C SER A 129 0.92 -28.09 -40.87
N TRP A 130 0.11 -28.39 -39.86
CA TRP A 130 0.33 -28.04 -38.46
C TRP A 130 0.85 -29.26 -37.70
N GLU A 131 1.56 -29.02 -36.59
CA GLU A 131 2.11 -30.08 -35.74
C GLU A 131 0.99 -30.90 -35.08
N ASN A 132 -0.04 -30.22 -34.58
CA ASN A 132 -1.21 -30.82 -33.94
C ASN A 132 -2.48 -30.19 -34.51
N TRP A 133 -3.16 -30.87 -35.42
CA TRP A 133 -4.37 -30.38 -36.11
C TRP A 133 -5.43 -31.46 -36.30
N SER A 134 -5.28 -32.58 -35.61
CA SER A 134 -6.34 -33.58 -35.58
C SER A 134 -7.57 -33.01 -34.86
N GLY A 135 -8.71 -33.66 -35.04
CA GLY A 135 -9.90 -33.29 -34.29
C GLY A 135 -9.76 -33.40 -32.78
N ALA A 136 -8.87 -34.28 -32.29
CA ALA A 136 -8.57 -34.44 -30.87
C ALA A 136 -7.72 -33.28 -30.31
N ASP A 137 -6.98 -32.58 -31.17
CA ASP A 137 -6.12 -31.46 -30.78
C ASP A 137 -6.85 -30.13 -30.83
N CYS A 138 -7.82 -30.00 -31.75
CA CYS A 138 -8.64 -28.80 -31.90
C CYS A 138 -9.35 -28.43 -30.59
N ARG A 139 -9.31 -27.14 -30.25
CA ARG A 139 -9.97 -26.57 -29.07
C ARG A 139 -10.98 -25.50 -29.47
N MET A 140 -12.08 -25.42 -28.74
CA MET A 140 -13.06 -24.35 -28.81
C MET A 140 -12.71 -23.23 -27.84
N GLU A 141 -13.43 -22.11 -27.90
CA GLU A 141 -13.22 -20.91 -27.07
C GLU A 141 -13.30 -21.16 -25.55
N ASP A 142 -13.93 -22.25 -25.11
CA ASP A 142 -14.02 -22.69 -23.72
C ASP A 142 -12.90 -23.68 -23.32
N GLY A 143 -11.99 -24.01 -24.25
CA GLY A 143 -10.95 -25.02 -24.07
C GLY A 143 -11.43 -26.45 -24.29
N ALA A 144 -12.71 -26.69 -24.63
CA ALA A 144 -13.19 -28.03 -24.91
C ALA A 144 -12.66 -28.56 -26.26
N VAL A 145 -12.45 -29.87 -26.35
CA VAL A 145 -12.07 -30.54 -27.59
C VAL A 145 -13.19 -30.39 -28.63
N CYS A 146 -12.82 -30.12 -29.88
CA CYS A 146 -13.80 -29.98 -30.97
C CYS A 146 -14.55 -31.31 -31.23
N THR A 147 -15.86 -31.33 -30.96
CA THR A 147 -16.72 -32.52 -31.13
C THR A 147 -17.03 -32.87 -32.59
N SER A 148 -16.83 -31.93 -33.52
CA SER A 148 -17.06 -32.11 -34.96
C SER A 148 -15.90 -31.55 -35.78
N PRO A 149 -14.77 -32.27 -35.86
CA PRO A 149 -13.58 -31.78 -36.56
C PRO A 149 -13.73 -31.75 -38.08
N SER A 150 -14.76 -32.41 -38.61
CA SER A 150 -15.13 -32.34 -40.05
C SER A 150 -15.74 -31.00 -40.44
N SER A 151 -16.08 -30.13 -39.49
CA SER A 151 -16.65 -28.82 -39.80
C SER A 151 -15.57 -27.87 -40.31
N TRP A 152 -15.59 -27.64 -41.63
CA TRP A 152 -14.59 -26.84 -42.33
C TRP A 152 -14.72 -25.35 -41.98
N PRO A 153 -13.75 -24.74 -41.28
CA PRO A 153 -13.87 -23.36 -40.82
C PRO A 153 -13.68 -22.36 -41.94
N TRP A 154 -14.45 -21.28 -41.92
CA TRP A 154 -14.29 -20.18 -42.85
C TRP A 154 -12.93 -19.52 -42.68
N THR A 155 -12.25 -19.29 -43.81
CA THR A 155 -10.98 -18.54 -43.85
C THR A 155 -11.00 -17.52 -44.98
N GLY A 156 -11.43 -17.90 -46.19
CA GLY A 156 -11.30 -17.03 -47.35
C GLY A 156 -9.85 -16.77 -47.77
N THR A 157 -8.91 -17.59 -47.31
CA THR A 157 -7.46 -17.33 -47.33
C THR A 157 -6.74 -18.42 -48.12
N ASN A 158 -5.66 -18.06 -48.82
CA ASN A 158 -4.69 -19.00 -49.38
C ASN A 158 -3.84 -19.65 -48.27
N GLY A 159 -3.02 -20.65 -48.62
CA GLY A 159 -2.14 -21.31 -47.64
C GLY A 159 -1.16 -20.34 -46.97
N ASP A 160 -0.68 -19.34 -47.71
CA ASP A 160 0.32 -18.34 -47.28
C ASP A 160 -0.25 -17.15 -46.49
N GLY A 161 -1.54 -17.21 -46.12
CA GLY A 161 -2.21 -16.15 -45.37
C GLY A 161 -2.70 -14.96 -46.20
N THR A 162 -2.46 -14.93 -47.52
CA THR A 162 -3.04 -13.94 -48.43
C THR A 162 -4.50 -14.22 -48.73
N LYS A 163 -5.27 -13.21 -49.14
CA LYS A 163 -6.66 -13.43 -49.56
C LYS A 163 -6.73 -14.34 -50.78
N ALA A 164 -7.62 -15.33 -50.73
CA ALA A 164 -7.99 -16.11 -51.90
C ALA A 164 -8.89 -15.29 -52.83
N THR A 165 -9.05 -15.72 -54.08
CA THR A 165 -10.10 -15.16 -54.94
C THR A 165 -11.50 -15.40 -54.37
N GLN A 166 -11.68 -16.42 -53.52
CA GLN A 166 -12.91 -16.71 -52.76
C GLN A 166 -12.82 -16.29 -51.29
N TYR A 167 -12.46 -15.03 -51.06
CA TYR A 167 -12.40 -14.42 -49.73
C TYR A 167 -13.78 -14.31 -49.05
N LEU A 168 -13.81 -14.06 -47.74
CA LEU A 168 -15.05 -13.90 -46.96
C LEU A 168 -15.91 -12.76 -47.53
N GLY A 169 -17.20 -13.05 -47.80
CA GLY A 169 -18.12 -12.13 -48.47
C GLY A 169 -18.16 -12.28 -50.00
N ASN A 170 -17.22 -13.00 -50.63
CA ASN A 170 -17.24 -13.18 -52.09
C ASN A 170 -18.38 -14.10 -52.57
N THR A 171 -18.88 -13.88 -53.80
CA THR A 171 -19.94 -14.66 -54.45
C THR A 171 -19.40 -15.62 -55.52
N PRO A 172 -20.04 -16.79 -55.73
CA PRO A 172 -21.03 -17.43 -54.85
C PRO A 172 -20.39 -18.25 -53.72
N ASN A 173 -19.08 -18.54 -53.81
CA ASN A 173 -18.38 -19.45 -52.93
C ASN A 173 -17.29 -18.74 -52.14
N VAL A 174 -17.02 -19.26 -50.94
CA VAL A 174 -15.95 -18.80 -50.04
C VAL A 174 -15.03 -19.97 -49.73
N ARG A 175 -13.73 -19.70 -49.62
CA ARG A 175 -12.72 -20.70 -49.27
C ARG A 175 -12.76 -21.02 -47.77
N HIS A 176 -12.51 -22.27 -47.42
CA HIS A 176 -12.48 -22.76 -46.05
C HIS A 176 -11.22 -23.57 -45.75
N GLY A 177 -10.90 -23.71 -44.47
CA GLY A 177 -9.87 -24.60 -43.93
C GLY A 177 -10.34 -26.05 -43.77
N SER A 178 -9.49 -26.92 -43.23
CA SER A 178 -9.86 -28.31 -42.93
C SER A 178 -8.98 -28.91 -41.84
N LEU A 179 -9.62 -29.52 -40.83
CA LEU A 179 -8.94 -30.28 -39.75
C LEU A 179 -9.00 -31.80 -39.99
N ALA A 180 -9.44 -32.24 -41.17
CA ALA A 180 -9.57 -33.65 -41.51
C ALA A 180 -8.22 -34.21 -41.99
N MET A 181 -7.56 -34.99 -41.13
CA MET A 181 -6.35 -35.74 -41.47
C MET A 181 -6.68 -36.75 -42.60
N GLY A 182 -6.00 -36.65 -43.75
CA GLY A 182 -6.07 -37.70 -44.78
C GLY A 182 -5.99 -37.25 -46.25
N SER A 183 -6.19 -35.97 -46.57
CA SER A 183 -5.93 -35.48 -47.94
C SER A 183 -4.66 -34.63 -47.96
N ASN A 184 -3.57 -35.26 -48.37
CA ASN A 184 -2.21 -34.76 -48.57
C ASN A 184 -2.04 -33.52 -49.49
N THR A 185 -3.11 -32.83 -49.86
CA THR A 185 -3.09 -31.70 -50.82
C THR A 185 -3.71 -30.42 -50.27
N SER A 186 -4.14 -30.36 -49.01
CA SER A 186 -4.82 -29.18 -48.47
C SER A 186 -4.44 -28.89 -47.03
N GLY A 187 -3.80 -27.75 -46.80
CA GLY A 187 -3.42 -27.29 -45.47
C GLY A 187 -4.60 -26.83 -44.61
N PRO A 188 -4.35 -26.56 -43.31
CA PRO A 188 -5.38 -26.29 -42.29
C PRO A 188 -6.23 -25.08 -42.61
N ILE A 189 -5.61 -24.09 -43.25
CA ILE A 189 -6.16 -22.78 -43.56
C ILE A 189 -6.89 -22.75 -44.91
N SER A 190 -6.45 -23.56 -45.89
CA SER A 190 -6.86 -23.41 -47.29
C SER A 190 -7.08 -24.75 -47.96
N LYS A 191 -8.35 -25.10 -48.21
CA LYS A 191 -8.73 -26.33 -48.91
C LYS A 191 -9.58 -26.07 -50.16
N ASN A 192 -10.90 -26.01 -49.99
CA ASN A 192 -11.88 -25.91 -51.06
C ASN A 192 -12.75 -24.67 -50.85
N GLN A 193 -13.67 -24.46 -51.79
CA GLN A 193 -14.68 -23.41 -51.71
C GLN A 193 -16.06 -24.04 -51.58
N VAL A 194 -16.94 -23.42 -50.79
CA VAL A 194 -18.34 -23.82 -50.64
C VAL A 194 -19.23 -22.58 -50.63
N VAL A 195 -20.53 -22.78 -50.88
CA VAL A 195 -21.48 -21.68 -51.00
C VAL A 195 -21.47 -20.85 -49.71
N ARG A 196 -21.33 -19.52 -49.85
CA ARG A 196 -21.13 -18.61 -48.72
C ARG A 196 -22.28 -18.58 -47.71
N THR A 197 -23.47 -19.05 -48.09
CA THR A 197 -24.66 -19.13 -47.22
C THR A 197 -24.68 -20.35 -46.31
N GLN A 198 -23.70 -21.26 -46.43
CA GLN A 198 -23.59 -22.39 -45.49
C GLN A 198 -23.14 -21.90 -44.11
N SER A 199 -23.72 -22.47 -43.06
CA SER A 199 -23.29 -22.19 -41.69
C SER A 199 -22.04 -23.01 -41.36
N ARG A 200 -20.93 -22.33 -41.02
CA ARG A 200 -19.66 -22.97 -40.66
C ARG A 200 -18.95 -22.22 -39.53
N PRO A 201 -18.09 -22.91 -38.75
CA PRO A 201 -17.26 -22.26 -37.74
C PRO A 201 -16.19 -21.38 -38.39
N PHE A 202 -15.39 -20.68 -37.60
CA PHE A 202 -14.21 -19.94 -38.04
C PHE A 202 -13.10 -20.08 -37.00
N PHE A 203 -11.86 -19.82 -37.42
CA PHE A 203 -10.71 -19.78 -36.53
C PHE A 203 -10.53 -18.39 -35.92
N VAL A 204 -10.05 -18.34 -34.69
CA VAL A 204 -9.81 -17.11 -33.94
C VAL A 204 -8.42 -17.16 -33.31
N MET A 205 -7.67 -16.07 -33.46
CA MET A 205 -6.29 -15.92 -32.99
C MET A 205 -6.20 -14.80 -31.95
N SER A 206 -5.40 -15.03 -30.90
CA SER A 206 -5.08 -14.04 -29.88
C SER A 206 -4.04 -13.00 -30.35
N PRO A 207 -3.82 -11.91 -29.58
CA PRO A 207 -2.57 -11.17 -29.62
C PRO A 207 -1.37 -12.05 -29.22
N VAL A 208 -0.16 -11.50 -29.26
CA VAL A 208 0.99 -12.16 -28.63
C VAL A 208 0.84 -12.03 -27.13
N PHE A 209 0.85 -13.15 -26.42
CA PHE A 209 1.02 -13.17 -24.98
C PHE A 209 2.49 -13.35 -24.67
N ARG A 210 3.00 -12.62 -23.68
CA ARG A 210 4.31 -12.87 -23.10
C ARG A 210 4.14 -13.27 -21.65
N VAL A 211 4.78 -14.37 -21.28
CA VAL A 211 4.83 -14.81 -19.89
C VAL A 211 5.69 -13.83 -19.13
N GLN A 212 5.15 -13.22 -18.09
CA GLN A 212 5.96 -12.45 -17.14
C GLN A 212 6.12 -13.21 -15.85
N THR A 213 7.19 -12.87 -15.15
CA THR A 213 7.25 -13.09 -13.71
C THR A 213 6.00 -12.40 -13.18
N GLY A 214 5.01 -13.17 -12.74
CA GLY A 214 3.93 -12.56 -11.97
C GLY A 214 4.63 -11.86 -10.80
N ALA A 215 4.48 -10.54 -10.69
CA ALA A 215 5.12 -9.74 -9.65
C ALA A 215 5.07 -10.55 -8.36
N ALA A 216 6.24 -11.01 -7.88
CA ALA A 216 6.36 -12.19 -7.01
C ALA A 216 5.22 -12.21 -6.00
N ALA A 217 4.20 -13.04 -6.25
CA ALA A 217 2.88 -12.82 -5.66
C ALA A 217 3.00 -12.79 -4.14
N VAL A 218 2.94 -11.60 -3.58
CA VAL A 218 3.08 -11.40 -2.14
C VAL A 218 1.88 -12.08 -1.49
N VAL A 219 2.15 -13.06 -0.65
CA VAL A 219 1.15 -13.84 0.05
C VAL A 219 1.01 -13.26 1.45
N GLU A 220 -0.09 -12.57 1.71
CA GLU A 220 -0.38 -12.11 3.06
C GLU A 220 -0.64 -13.32 3.98
N VAL A 221 0.02 -13.34 5.13
CA VAL A 221 -0.16 -14.32 6.20
C VAL A 221 -0.53 -13.62 7.51
N PRO A 222 -1.37 -14.23 8.37
CA PRO A 222 -1.71 -13.64 9.66
C PRO A 222 -0.47 -13.31 10.52
N ALA A 223 -0.54 -12.27 11.35
CA ALA A 223 0.55 -11.90 12.26
C ALA A 223 0.90 -12.99 13.29
N ASP A 224 -0.06 -13.87 13.60
CA ASP A 224 0.10 -15.04 14.46
C ASP A 224 0.38 -16.34 13.69
N TRP A 225 0.67 -16.25 12.38
CA TRP A 225 1.00 -17.42 11.58
C TRP A 225 2.26 -18.09 12.14
N ALA A 226 2.18 -19.39 12.42
CA ALA A 226 3.18 -20.13 13.20
C ALA A 226 4.61 -20.16 12.59
N LEU A 227 4.77 -19.69 11.36
CA LEU A 227 6.03 -19.64 10.64
C LEU A 227 6.55 -18.22 10.39
N VAL A 228 5.90 -17.19 10.95
CA VAL A 228 6.44 -15.83 10.97
C VAL A 228 7.70 -15.83 11.83
N PRO A 229 8.87 -15.46 11.28
CA PRO A 229 10.07 -15.32 12.08
C PRO A 229 9.89 -14.23 13.14
N SER A 230 10.46 -14.44 14.34
CA SER A 230 10.26 -13.56 15.49
C SER A 230 10.76 -12.12 15.28
N ASP A 231 11.66 -11.93 14.33
CA ASP A 231 12.26 -10.67 13.91
C ASP A 231 11.57 -10.01 12.71
N VAL A 232 10.48 -10.59 12.20
CA VAL A 232 9.67 -10.03 11.11
C VAL A 232 8.36 -9.49 11.67
N GLY A 233 8.20 -8.17 11.61
CA GLY A 233 7.03 -7.46 12.10
C GLY A 233 5.88 -7.40 11.09
N PRO A 234 4.70 -6.92 11.53
CA PRO A 234 3.58 -6.69 10.61
C PRO A 234 3.91 -5.73 9.47
N GLY A 235 3.46 -6.06 8.27
CA GLY A 235 3.75 -5.33 7.03
C GLY A 235 5.07 -5.73 6.37
N GLU A 236 5.96 -6.46 7.05
CA GLU A 236 7.24 -6.88 6.50
C GLU A 236 7.12 -8.18 5.70
N GLY A 237 7.97 -8.32 4.69
CA GLY A 237 8.04 -9.49 3.82
C GLY A 237 9.19 -10.43 4.18
N PHE A 238 9.01 -11.73 3.95
CA PHE A 238 10.03 -12.76 4.13
C PHE A 238 9.81 -13.93 3.18
N ARG A 239 10.83 -14.78 3.02
CA ARG A 239 10.73 -16.08 2.32
C ARG A 239 11.10 -17.22 3.24
N LEU A 240 10.50 -18.39 3.00
CA LEU A 240 10.79 -19.64 3.68
C LEU A 240 11.54 -20.58 2.74
N LEU A 241 12.61 -21.17 3.25
CA LEU A 241 13.46 -22.15 2.59
C LEU A 241 13.35 -23.48 3.31
N PHE A 242 13.28 -24.59 2.57
CA PHE A 242 13.49 -25.92 3.14
C PHE A 242 14.30 -26.81 2.20
N ARG A 243 14.88 -27.86 2.78
CA ARG A 243 15.55 -28.95 2.06
C ARG A 243 14.58 -30.14 1.98
N THR A 244 14.41 -30.73 0.81
CA THR A 244 13.46 -31.86 0.68
C THR A 244 13.95 -33.07 1.49
N SER A 245 13.12 -33.66 2.35
CA SER A 245 13.50 -34.84 3.16
C SER A 245 13.76 -36.13 2.36
N VAL A 246 13.50 -36.09 1.06
CA VAL A 246 13.71 -37.18 0.12
C VAL A 246 14.53 -36.70 -1.06
N SER A 247 15.11 -37.64 -1.79
CA SER A 247 15.96 -37.37 -2.93
C SER A 247 15.26 -37.57 -4.27
N THR A 248 15.76 -36.89 -5.30
CA THR A 248 15.41 -37.05 -6.71
C THR A 248 16.68 -37.16 -7.57
N ARG A 249 16.50 -37.52 -8.84
CA ARG A 249 17.57 -37.52 -9.86
C ARG A 249 17.56 -36.20 -10.62
N ALA A 250 18.70 -35.79 -11.15
CA ALA A 250 18.83 -34.58 -11.95
C ALA A 250 18.68 -34.85 -13.45
N THR A 251 17.68 -35.63 -13.85
CA THR A 251 17.48 -36.07 -15.25
C THR A 251 16.57 -35.19 -16.09
N ASP A 252 15.71 -34.40 -15.45
CA ASP A 252 14.69 -33.60 -16.14
C ASP A 252 15.34 -32.35 -16.75
N THR A 253 15.08 -32.09 -18.03
CA THR A 253 15.62 -30.93 -18.75
C THR A 253 14.80 -29.66 -18.54
N ASP A 254 13.61 -29.81 -17.96
CA ASP A 254 12.63 -28.75 -17.71
C ASP A 254 12.55 -28.46 -16.21
N ILE A 255 12.56 -27.17 -15.85
CA ILE A 255 12.55 -26.74 -14.45
C ILE A 255 11.23 -27.10 -13.76
N ALA A 256 10.13 -27.16 -14.52
CA ALA A 256 8.81 -27.50 -14.01
C ALA A 256 8.75 -28.91 -13.38
N GLY A 257 9.58 -29.85 -13.86
CA GLY A 257 9.70 -31.19 -13.26
C GLY A 257 10.23 -31.14 -11.82
N TYR A 258 11.18 -30.24 -11.56
CA TYR A 258 11.74 -30.02 -10.23
C TYR A 258 10.81 -29.22 -9.31
N ASP A 259 10.09 -28.23 -9.85
CA ASP A 259 9.06 -27.51 -9.11
C ASP A 259 7.96 -28.47 -8.65
N ALA A 260 7.42 -29.29 -9.55
CA ALA A 260 6.43 -30.31 -9.21
C ALA A 260 6.93 -31.27 -8.12
N PHE A 261 8.22 -31.62 -8.15
CA PHE A 261 8.85 -32.42 -7.10
C PHE A 261 8.84 -31.70 -5.73
N VAL A 262 9.28 -30.45 -5.65
CA VAL A 262 9.34 -29.71 -4.37
C VAL A 262 7.97 -29.31 -3.85
N GLN A 263 7.03 -28.95 -4.73
CA GLN A 263 5.64 -28.63 -4.39
C GLN A 263 4.94 -29.83 -3.76
N LYS A 264 5.17 -31.04 -4.29
CA LYS A 264 4.68 -32.28 -3.68
C LYS A 264 5.22 -32.47 -2.26
N ARG A 265 6.45 -32.01 -1.97
CA ARG A 265 7.01 -32.05 -0.62
C ARG A 265 6.36 -31.01 0.27
N ALA A 266 6.23 -29.77 -0.17
CA ALA A 266 5.52 -28.73 0.57
C ALA A 266 4.08 -29.16 0.91
N ALA A 267 3.35 -29.77 -0.03
CA ALA A 267 2.00 -30.28 0.18
C ALA A 267 1.91 -31.37 1.27
N SER A 268 2.97 -32.16 1.43
CA SER A 268 3.08 -33.18 2.49
C SER A 268 3.73 -32.68 3.79
N GLY A 269 4.17 -31.42 3.82
CA GLY A 269 5.01 -30.85 4.87
C GLY A 269 4.24 -30.27 6.06
N HIS A 270 4.84 -29.24 6.67
CA HIS A 270 4.28 -28.49 7.78
C HIS A 270 2.89 -27.94 7.43
N ALA A 271 1.92 -28.06 8.34
CA ALA A 271 0.52 -27.73 8.07
C ALA A 271 0.34 -26.30 7.50
N ALA A 272 1.06 -25.34 8.07
CA ALA A 272 0.98 -23.93 7.69
C ALA A 272 1.41 -23.60 6.24
N ILE A 273 2.20 -24.44 5.56
CA ILE A 273 2.60 -24.19 4.16
C ILE A 273 1.83 -25.02 3.13
N ARG A 274 0.97 -25.95 3.56
CA ARG A 274 0.31 -26.89 2.63
C ARG A 274 -0.59 -26.18 1.62
N GLU A 275 -1.33 -25.17 2.08
CA GLU A 275 -2.19 -24.36 1.22
C GLU A 275 -1.41 -23.52 0.20
N HIS A 276 -0.13 -23.24 0.49
CA HIS A 276 0.77 -22.50 -0.40
C HIS A 276 1.71 -23.42 -1.18
N SER A 277 1.53 -24.73 -1.09
CA SER A 277 2.49 -25.72 -1.62
C SER A 277 2.76 -25.57 -3.11
N ALA A 278 1.75 -25.24 -3.92
CA ALA A 278 1.87 -25.02 -5.37
C ALA A 278 2.73 -23.80 -5.74
N ARG A 279 3.05 -22.92 -4.78
CA ARG A 279 3.85 -21.70 -5.00
C ARG A 279 5.33 -21.90 -4.67
N PHE A 280 5.72 -23.04 -4.08
CA PHE A 280 7.13 -23.32 -3.83
C PHE A 280 7.83 -23.67 -5.15
N GLN A 281 9.04 -23.16 -5.30
CA GLN A 281 9.88 -23.39 -6.46
C GLN A 281 11.19 -24.06 -6.04
N ALA A 282 11.75 -24.88 -6.93
CA ALA A 282 13.03 -25.52 -6.74
C ALA A 282 14.16 -24.49 -6.92
N VAL A 283 15.11 -24.45 -5.99
CA VAL A 283 16.29 -23.59 -6.12
C VAL A 283 17.31 -24.28 -7.02
N GLY A 284 17.18 -24.09 -8.33
CA GLY A 284 18.09 -24.68 -9.31
C GLY A 284 17.97 -24.10 -10.72
N SER A 285 18.97 -24.40 -11.56
CA SER A 285 19.04 -23.92 -12.95
C SER A 285 18.98 -25.08 -13.93
N THR A 286 18.29 -24.88 -15.05
CA THR A 286 18.35 -25.76 -16.23
C THR A 286 19.17 -25.10 -17.34
N ALA A 287 19.25 -25.72 -18.53
CA ALA A 287 19.88 -25.07 -19.68
C ALA A 287 19.15 -23.79 -20.12
N ALA A 288 17.83 -23.75 -19.93
CA ALA A 288 16.98 -22.64 -20.33
C ALA A 288 16.86 -21.55 -19.24
N VAL A 289 16.87 -21.92 -17.97
CA VAL A 289 16.49 -21.03 -16.86
C VAL A 289 17.62 -20.90 -15.84
N ASP A 290 17.94 -19.66 -15.44
CA ASP A 290 18.84 -19.35 -14.33
C ASP A 290 18.06 -19.36 -13.00
N ALA A 291 18.61 -19.99 -11.95
CA ALA A 291 17.92 -20.14 -10.67
C ALA A 291 17.49 -18.83 -10.03
N ARG A 292 18.31 -17.78 -10.12
CA ARG A 292 18.00 -16.45 -9.55
C ARG A 292 16.78 -15.78 -10.16
N ASP A 293 16.54 -16.03 -11.45
CA ASP A 293 15.39 -15.49 -12.16
C ASP A 293 14.17 -16.37 -11.89
N HIS A 294 14.36 -17.69 -11.91
CA HIS A 294 13.31 -18.69 -11.59
C HIS A 294 12.60 -18.42 -10.26
N ILE A 295 13.36 -18.17 -9.18
CA ILE A 295 12.80 -17.99 -7.84
C ILE A 295 12.51 -16.51 -7.48
N ALA A 296 12.61 -15.61 -8.46
CA ALA A 296 12.49 -14.16 -8.29
C ALA A 296 13.41 -13.59 -7.17
N MET A 297 14.69 -13.95 -7.22
CA MET A 297 15.74 -13.50 -6.30
C MET A 297 17.00 -13.03 -7.03
N ASN A 298 16.87 -12.47 -8.22
CA ASN A 298 17.99 -11.87 -8.94
C ASN A 298 18.34 -10.52 -8.29
N PRO A 299 19.52 -10.38 -7.63
CA PRO A 299 19.88 -9.14 -6.94
C PRO A 299 20.19 -7.96 -7.89
N THR A 300 20.22 -8.20 -9.20
CA THR A 300 20.41 -7.17 -10.23
C THR A 300 19.10 -6.73 -10.87
N ASP A 301 17.98 -7.36 -10.49
CA ASP A 301 16.64 -7.04 -10.97
C ASP A 301 15.88 -6.28 -9.87
N ALA A 302 15.51 -5.03 -10.14
CA ALA A 302 14.79 -4.20 -9.18
C ALA A 302 13.34 -4.68 -8.94
N GLU A 303 12.77 -5.50 -9.83
CA GLU A 303 11.45 -6.08 -9.67
C GLU A 303 11.46 -7.26 -8.68
N HIS A 304 12.64 -7.83 -8.39
CA HIS A 304 12.80 -8.86 -7.37
C HIS A 304 13.03 -8.22 -6.01
N LEU A 305 11.94 -8.12 -5.23
CA LEU A 305 11.97 -7.55 -3.88
C LEU A 305 13.02 -8.23 -3.00
N ASP A 306 13.86 -7.41 -2.37
CA ASP A 306 14.91 -7.85 -1.46
C ASP A 306 14.33 -8.07 -0.06
N VAL A 307 13.92 -9.32 0.22
CA VAL A 307 13.36 -9.73 1.52
C VAL A 307 14.22 -10.80 2.19
N PRO A 308 14.26 -10.84 3.53
CA PRO A 308 15.01 -11.85 4.25
C PRO A 308 14.49 -13.27 3.98
N VAL A 309 15.40 -14.23 3.95
CA VAL A 309 15.14 -15.65 3.74
C VAL A 309 15.39 -16.39 5.04
N TYR A 310 14.45 -17.22 5.48
CA TYR A 310 14.54 -18.03 6.69
C TYR A 310 14.41 -19.50 6.37
N TRP A 311 15.03 -20.36 7.17
CA TRP A 311 14.64 -21.76 7.17
C TRP A 311 13.21 -21.92 7.66
N LEU A 312 12.51 -22.94 7.15
CA LEU A 312 11.18 -23.28 7.62
C LEU A 312 11.18 -23.58 9.12
N ASN A 313 10.61 -22.70 9.94
CA ASN A 313 10.65 -22.78 11.41
C ASN A 313 12.09 -22.79 11.98
N GLY A 314 12.98 -21.98 11.40
CA GLY A 314 14.39 -21.93 11.78
C GLY A 314 15.04 -20.57 11.59
N ALA A 315 16.37 -20.55 11.67
CA ALA A 315 17.18 -19.34 11.61
C ALA A 315 17.10 -18.64 10.24
N GLN A 316 17.37 -17.33 10.25
CA GLN A 316 17.58 -16.54 9.05
C GLN A 316 18.77 -17.08 8.24
N VAL A 317 18.52 -17.38 6.97
CA VAL A 317 19.51 -17.83 5.98
C VAL A 317 20.27 -16.66 5.39
N ALA A 318 19.55 -15.61 4.99
CA ALA A 318 20.09 -14.41 4.37
C ALA A 318 19.20 -13.19 4.65
N ALA A 319 19.78 -11.99 4.68
CA ALA A 319 19.04 -10.74 4.81
C ALA A 319 18.30 -10.31 3.53
N GLY A 320 18.66 -10.92 2.39
CA GLY A 320 18.14 -10.58 1.08
C GLY A 320 18.75 -11.45 -0.02
N SER A 321 18.39 -11.17 -1.27
CA SER A 321 18.81 -11.86 -2.50
C SER A 321 20.32 -11.84 -2.70
N ALA A 322 20.99 -10.70 -2.46
CA ALA A 322 22.44 -10.61 -2.60
C ALA A 322 23.16 -11.49 -1.55
N GLY A 323 22.66 -11.48 -0.31
CA GLY A 323 23.16 -12.33 0.77
C GLY A 323 22.92 -13.81 0.49
N PHE A 324 21.77 -14.15 -0.08
CA PHE A 324 21.40 -15.51 -0.43
C PHE A 324 22.42 -16.11 -1.39
N TRP A 325 22.71 -15.45 -2.52
CA TRP A 325 23.67 -15.94 -3.54
C TRP A 325 25.15 -15.76 -3.19
N SER A 326 25.50 -15.12 -2.07
CA SER A 326 26.91 -14.86 -1.72
C SER A 326 27.70 -16.10 -1.28
N ASP A 327 27.06 -17.27 -1.12
CA ASP A 327 27.56 -18.43 -0.37
C ASP A 327 27.91 -18.14 1.11
N ALA A 328 27.83 -16.89 1.57
CA ALA A 328 28.22 -16.44 2.90
C ALA A 328 27.07 -16.54 3.90
N TRP A 329 26.34 -17.66 3.87
CA TRP A 329 25.28 -17.92 4.85
C TRP A 329 25.86 -17.94 6.26
N ALA A 330 25.17 -17.27 7.18
CA ALA A 330 25.59 -17.19 8.58
C ALA A 330 25.88 -18.60 9.13
N GLY A 331 26.92 -18.74 9.97
CA GLY A 331 27.34 -20.04 10.49
C GLY A 331 26.21 -20.80 11.22
N ALA A 332 25.36 -20.07 11.94
CA ALA A 332 24.16 -20.62 12.57
C ALA A 332 23.15 -21.15 11.54
N ALA A 333 22.90 -20.40 10.46
CA ALA A 333 21.99 -20.81 9.40
C ALA A 333 22.44 -22.08 8.68
N ARG A 334 23.74 -22.22 8.39
CA ARG A 334 24.27 -23.45 7.74
C ARG A 334 24.09 -24.70 8.60
N ASN A 335 24.08 -24.54 9.91
CA ASN A 335 23.89 -25.63 10.86
C ASN A 335 22.43 -25.88 11.22
N ASP A 336 21.48 -25.07 10.71
CA ASP A 336 20.05 -25.13 11.05
C ASP A 336 19.16 -25.48 9.84
N CYS A 337 19.66 -26.28 8.89
CA CYS A 337 18.85 -26.77 7.79
C CYS A 337 17.59 -27.50 8.28
N ARG A 338 16.45 -27.10 7.72
CA ARG A 338 15.13 -27.66 8.01
C ARG A 338 14.55 -28.36 6.80
N ASP A 339 13.81 -29.43 7.03
CA ASP A 339 13.05 -30.09 5.99
C ASP A 339 11.66 -29.45 5.79
N GLN A 340 10.86 -29.96 4.85
CA GLN A 340 9.51 -29.43 4.60
C GLN A 340 8.54 -29.54 5.80
N ASN A 341 8.90 -30.28 6.85
CA ASN A 341 8.10 -30.41 8.07
C ASN A 341 8.50 -29.38 9.13
N GLY A 342 9.51 -28.55 8.86
CA GLY A 342 10.15 -27.68 9.85
C GLY A 342 11.04 -28.44 10.82
N GLY A 343 11.26 -29.73 10.57
CA GLY A 343 12.06 -30.60 11.41
C GLY A 343 13.54 -30.27 11.25
N PHE A 344 14.23 -30.08 12.38
CA PHE A 344 15.68 -30.09 12.39
C PHE A 344 16.17 -31.53 12.39
N ASN A 345 16.93 -31.93 11.37
CA ASN A 345 17.46 -33.30 11.31
C ASN A 345 18.79 -33.45 12.07
N GLY A 346 19.26 -32.46 12.84
CA GLY A 346 20.54 -32.57 13.57
C GLY A 346 21.79 -32.59 12.68
N GLN A 347 21.63 -32.67 11.36
CA GLN A 347 22.62 -33.26 10.47
C GLN A 347 22.70 -32.55 9.11
N CYS A 348 22.75 -31.22 9.10
CA CYS A 348 23.17 -30.46 7.90
C CYS A 348 24.58 -30.85 7.45
N ASN A 349 25.36 -31.39 8.39
CA ASN A 349 26.68 -31.96 8.20
C ASN A 349 26.65 -33.51 8.23
N PHE A 350 25.98 -34.20 7.30
CA PHE A 350 26.23 -35.64 7.15
C PHE A 350 27.65 -35.93 6.66
N ALA A 351 28.39 -36.79 7.39
CA ALA A 351 29.72 -37.27 7.00
C ALA A 351 29.68 -38.31 5.86
N SER A 352 28.48 -38.71 5.43
CA SER A 352 28.30 -39.59 4.28
C SER A 352 28.30 -38.78 2.97
N ALA A 353 28.74 -39.42 1.88
CA ALA A 353 28.86 -38.85 0.53
C ALA A 353 27.54 -38.32 -0.12
N ILE A 354 26.46 -38.24 0.66
CA ILE A 354 25.11 -37.82 0.27
C ILE A 354 24.82 -36.37 0.67
N GLY A 355 25.73 -35.69 1.39
CA GLY A 355 25.58 -34.28 1.82
C GLY A 355 25.61 -33.23 0.71
N HIS A 356 25.34 -33.62 -0.55
CA HIS A 356 25.18 -32.69 -1.66
C HIS A 356 23.73 -32.67 -2.09
N PHE A 357 23.25 -31.52 -2.56
CA PHE A 357 21.91 -31.34 -3.09
C PHE A 357 21.99 -30.77 -4.51
N TRP A 358 20.97 -31.05 -5.31
CA TRP A 358 20.93 -30.61 -6.70
C TRP A 358 20.65 -29.10 -6.78
N THR A 359 21.42 -28.43 -7.63
CA THR A 359 21.25 -26.99 -7.93
C THR A 359 21.42 -26.74 -9.42
N GLY A 360 22.46 -27.27 -10.08
CA GLY A 360 22.76 -26.89 -11.47
C GLY A 360 23.26 -25.44 -11.62
N THR A 361 23.58 -24.77 -10.52
CA THR A 361 23.71 -23.30 -10.44
C THR A 361 25.13 -22.89 -10.04
N ASN A 362 25.60 -21.75 -10.55
CA ASN A 362 26.76 -21.02 -10.06
C ASN A 362 26.47 -20.36 -8.70
N THR A 363 27.48 -19.75 -8.09
CA THR A 363 27.30 -19.07 -6.80
C THR A 363 26.41 -17.84 -6.95
N ASP A 364 26.51 -17.10 -8.06
CA ASP A 364 25.71 -15.91 -8.35
C ASP A 364 24.26 -16.18 -8.81
N GLY A 365 23.81 -17.43 -8.72
CA GLY A 365 22.46 -17.84 -9.10
C GLY A 365 22.24 -18.03 -10.60
N THR A 366 23.25 -17.82 -11.46
CA THR A 366 23.20 -18.15 -12.89
C THR A 366 23.41 -19.65 -13.12
N LYS A 367 22.99 -20.18 -14.28
CA LYS A 367 23.22 -21.60 -14.61
C LYS A 367 24.71 -21.95 -14.75
N HIS A 368 25.10 -23.09 -14.19
CA HIS A 368 26.42 -23.66 -14.40
C HIS A 368 26.52 -24.28 -15.81
N ALA A 369 27.73 -24.55 -16.30
CA ALA A 369 27.96 -25.33 -17.53
C ALA A 369 27.39 -26.76 -17.47
N ASN A 370 27.06 -27.24 -16.27
CA ASN A 370 26.47 -28.55 -15.98
C ASN A 370 25.15 -28.36 -15.23
N PRO A 371 24.13 -27.75 -15.86
CA PRO A 371 22.86 -27.45 -15.19
C PRO A 371 22.03 -28.72 -14.95
N LEU A 372 20.91 -28.60 -14.25
CA LEU A 372 19.92 -29.68 -14.13
C LEU A 372 19.50 -30.17 -15.51
N GLY A 373 19.29 -31.48 -15.65
CA GLY A 373 18.97 -32.13 -16.92
C GLY A 373 20.14 -32.36 -17.87
N SER A 374 21.36 -31.92 -17.53
CA SER A 374 22.57 -32.20 -18.32
C SER A 374 22.73 -33.70 -18.59
N SER A 375 23.38 -34.07 -19.71
CA SER A 375 23.51 -35.47 -20.15
C SER A 375 24.49 -36.30 -19.31
N GLY A 376 25.42 -35.65 -18.59
CA GLY A 376 26.45 -36.30 -17.80
C GLY A 376 26.35 -35.99 -16.31
N ASN A 377 27.30 -35.18 -15.82
CA ASN A 377 27.28 -34.69 -14.46
C ASN A 377 26.48 -33.39 -14.36
N VAL A 378 25.95 -33.15 -13.17
CA VAL A 378 25.17 -31.97 -12.81
C VAL A 378 25.82 -31.29 -11.62
N ARG A 379 25.84 -29.95 -11.61
CA ARG A 379 26.37 -29.18 -10.50
C ARG A 379 25.53 -29.38 -9.25
N ALA A 380 26.19 -29.66 -8.12
CA ALA A 380 25.56 -29.84 -6.82
C ALA A 380 26.15 -28.86 -5.78
N GLY A 381 25.28 -28.46 -4.86
CA GLY A 381 25.60 -27.63 -3.71
C GLY A 381 26.04 -28.41 -2.47
N SER A 382 26.69 -27.76 -1.51
CA SER A 382 27.03 -28.36 -0.21
C SER A 382 27.18 -27.34 0.92
N PHE A 383 26.53 -27.61 2.07
CA PHE A 383 26.67 -26.78 3.28
C PHE A 383 28.06 -26.87 3.93
N ARG A 384 28.72 -28.03 3.81
CA ARG A 384 30.01 -28.32 4.48
C ARG A 384 31.15 -27.43 4.04
N ASN A 385 31.21 -27.13 2.75
CA ASN A 385 32.36 -26.47 2.14
C ASN A 385 32.15 -24.96 1.97
N GLY A 386 31.07 -24.41 2.56
CA GLY A 386 30.69 -23.00 2.36
C GLY A 386 30.42 -22.66 0.89
N LYS A 387 30.04 -23.66 0.09
CA LYS A 387 29.68 -23.55 -1.33
C LYS A 387 28.27 -24.08 -1.49
N VAL A 388 27.33 -23.27 -1.02
CA VAL A 388 25.94 -23.70 -0.85
C VAL A 388 25.36 -24.06 -2.20
N PHE A 389 25.60 -23.27 -3.26
CA PHE A 389 25.00 -23.58 -4.57
C PHE A 389 25.92 -24.30 -5.54
N SER A 390 27.22 -24.07 -5.45
CA SER A 390 28.15 -24.50 -6.49
C SER A 390 29.40 -25.15 -5.90
N TYR A 391 29.32 -26.44 -5.55
CA TYR A 391 30.44 -27.17 -4.97
C TYR A 391 31.11 -28.13 -5.96
N THR A 392 30.39 -29.12 -6.49
CA THR A 392 30.99 -30.20 -7.30
C THR A 392 30.01 -30.76 -8.32
N ASP A 393 30.53 -31.35 -9.39
CA ASP A 393 29.72 -32.02 -10.41
C ASP A 393 29.48 -33.48 -10.00
N GLN A 394 28.23 -33.93 -10.08
CA GLN A 394 27.80 -35.24 -9.62
C GLN A 394 27.02 -35.98 -10.71
N PRO A 395 27.10 -37.32 -10.80
CA PRO A 395 26.35 -38.07 -11.80
C PRO A 395 24.85 -37.81 -11.69
N ARG A 396 24.20 -37.38 -12.78
CA ARG A 396 22.78 -37.00 -12.79
C ARG A 396 21.81 -38.08 -12.30
N GLY A 397 22.20 -39.35 -12.44
CA GLY A 397 21.41 -40.51 -12.00
C GLY A 397 21.46 -40.76 -10.49
N GLY A 398 22.32 -40.03 -9.75
CA GLY A 398 22.38 -40.08 -8.30
C GLY A 398 21.13 -39.48 -7.67
N ASN A 399 20.66 -40.11 -6.60
CA ASN A 399 19.58 -39.56 -5.79
C ASN A 399 20.14 -38.53 -4.82
N ARG A 400 19.71 -37.27 -4.94
CA ARG A 400 20.06 -36.18 -4.01
C ARG A 400 18.85 -35.31 -3.69
N GLU A 401 18.91 -34.66 -2.55
CA GLU A 401 17.87 -33.74 -2.09
C GLU A 401 17.92 -32.43 -2.91
N MET A 402 16.89 -31.60 -2.78
CA MET A 402 16.81 -30.27 -3.39
C MET A 402 16.48 -29.22 -2.33
N LEU A 403 16.79 -27.97 -2.65
CA LEU A 403 16.28 -26.82 -1.92
C LEU A 403 15.01 -26.32 -2.58
N ALA A 404 14.05 -25.90 -1.76
CA ALA A 404 12.79 -25.33 -2.18
C ALA A 404 12.60 -24.00 -1.44
N ILE A 405 12.10 -22.99 -2.16
CA ILE A 405 11.84 -21.68 -1.60
C ILE A 405 10.40 -21.25 -1.88
N SER A 406 9.82 -20.52 -0.94
CA SER A 406 8.47 -19.99 -1.04
C SER A 406 8.41 -18.73 -1.92
N PRO A 407 7.20 -18.27 -2.29
CA PRO A 407 6.98 -16.88 -2.65
C PRO A 407 7.31 -15.96 -1.47
N ILE A 408 7.16 -14.64 -1.66
CA ILE A 408 7.23 -13.68 -0.57
C ILE A 408 5.97 -13.83 0.28
N PHE A 409 6.14 -14.14 1.56
CA PHE A 409 5.09 -14.01 2.56
C PHE A 409 5.19 -12.61 3.17
N GLN A 410 4.08 -11.89 3.26
CA GLN A 410 4.02 -10.62 3.97
C GLN A 410 3.17 -10.79 5.21
N VAL A 411 3.71 -10.41 6.36
CA VAL A 411 2.95 -10.42 7.60
C VAL A 411 1.84 -9.39 7.46
N ALA A 412 0.59 -9.81 7.56
CA ALA A 412 -0.54 -8.91 7.49
C ALA A 412 -0.35 -7.81 8.55
N LEU A 413 -0.53 -6.55 8.16
CA LEU A 413 -0.65 -5.48 9.14
C LEU A 413 -1.74 -5.86 10.14
N PRO A 414 -1.56 -5.61 11.46
CA PRO A 414 -2.65 -5.81 12.40
C PRO A 414 -3.84 -5.07 11.82
N SER A 415 -4.92 -5.81 11.54
CA SER A 415 -6.13 -5.20 11.03
C SER A 415 -6.47 -4.07 11.98
N PRO A 416 -6.58 -2.81 11.50
CA PRO A 416 -6.79 -1.68 12.38
C PRO A 416 -7.94 -2.01 13.33
N GLU A 417 -7.74 -1.89 14.64
CA GLU A 417 -8.90 -1.95 15.52
C GLU A 417 -9.76 -0.76 15.17
N VAL A 418 -10.90 -1.02 14.54
CA VAL A 418 -11.89 0.02 14.32
C VAL A 418 -12.71 0.12 15.59
N SER A 419 -12.91 1.34 16.06
CA SER A 419 -13.77 1.56 17.21
C SER A 419 -15.23 1.50 16.76
N ALA A 420 -15.92 0.41 17.12
CA ALA A 420 -17.38 0.37 17.07
C ALA A 420 -17.94 1.40 18.06
N SER A 421 -19.06 2.04 17.72
CA SER A 421 -19.77 2.95 18.64
C SER A 421 -20.22 2.27 19.93
N TYR A 422 -20.38 0.94 19.91
CA TYR A 422 -20.69 0.12 21.07
C TYR A 422 -19.72 -1.03 21.21
N THR A 423 -19.28 -1.26 22.45
CA THR A 423 -18.50 -2.44 22.84
C THR A 423 -19.35 -3.59 23.30
N GLN A 424 -20.61 -3.33 23.64
CA GLN A 424 -21.51 -4.34 24.14
C GLN A 424 -22.99 -4.00 23.85
N VAL A 425 -23.79 -5.05 23.62
CA VAL A 425 -25.24 -5.02 23.50
C VAL A 425 -25.81 -5.98 24.53
N TYR A 426 -26.86 -5.57 25.23
CA TYR A 426 -27.53 -6.43 26.22
C TYR A 426 -28.70 -7.17 25.59
N GLU A 427 -29.05 -8.34 26.12
CA GLU A 427 -30.26 -9.07 25.73
C GLU A 427 -31.52 -8.18 25.83
N GLY A 428 -32.40 -8.30 24.83
CA GLY A 428 -33.58 -7.46 24.70
C GLY A 428 -33.31 -6.02 24.26
N GLU A 429 -32.05 -5.60 24.12
CA GLU A 429 -31.68 -4.32 23.51
C GLU A 429 -31.41 -4.48 22.01
N ARG A 430 -31.89 -3.51 21.21
CA ARG A 430 -31.45 -3.28 19.83
C ARG A 430 -30.65 -1.98 19.77
N LYS A 431 -29.41 -2.06 19.29
CA LYS A 431 -28.48 -0.93 19.20
C LYS A 431 -27.97 -0.73 17.78
N VAL A 432 -27.86 0.53 17.37
CA VAL A 432 -27.21 0.90 16.10
C VAL A 432 -25.71 0.94 16.34
N ILE A 433 -25.00 0.02 15.70
CA ILE A 433 -23.54 -0.04 15.71
C ILE A 433 -23.03 0.80 14.55
N VAL A 434 -22.13 1.72 14.84
CA VAL A 434 -21.55 2.64 13.86
C VAL A 434 -20.04 2.45 13.82
N PHE A 435 -19.50 2.46 12.61
CA PHE A 435 -18.07 2.48 12.35
C PHE A 435 -17.71 3.69 11.49
N GLU A 436 -16.57 4.28 11.78
CA GLU A 436 -15.96 5.33 10.96
C GLU A 436 -15.08 4.69 9.89
N THR A 437 -15.22 5.14 8.65
CA THR A 437 -14.49 4.60 7.50
C THR A 437 -14.32 5.66 6.42
N SER A 438 -13.17 5.65 5.75
CA SER A 438 -12.95 6.45 4.54
C SER A 438 -13.48 5.78 3.27
N ALA A 439 -13.87 4.51 3.33
CA ALA A 439 -14.36 3.76 2.18
C ALA A 439 -15.84 4.03 1.90
N LEU A 440 -16.18 4.28 0.62
CA LEU A 440 -17.57 4.51 0.19
C LEU A 440 -18.45 3.26 0.30
N SER A 441 -17.86 2.08 0.16
CA SER A 441 -18.55 0.79 0.26
C SER A 441 -17.76 -0.14 1.18
N VAL A 442 -18.44 -0.70 2.17
CA VAL A 442 -17.86 -1.59 3.17
C VAL A 442 -18.62 -2.91 3.19
N GLY A 443 -17.88 -4.01 3.04
CA GLY A 443 -18.36 -5.37 3.33
C GLY A 443 -18.18 -5.68 4.81
N PHE A 444 -19.24 -6.16 5.45
CA PHE A 444 -19.23 -6.68 6.80
C PHE A 444 -19.17 -8.20 6.78
N LYS A 445 -18.38 -8.75 7.68
CA LYS A 445 -18.46 -10.15 8.09
C LYS A 445 -18.57 -10.21 9.60
N VAL A 446 -19.58 -10.90 10.11
CA VAL A 446 -19.74 -11.15 11.55
C VAL A 446 -19.49 -12.61 11.83
N SER A 447 -18.65 -12.88 12.82
CA SER A 447 -18.40 -14.24 13.32
C SER A 447 -18.57 -14.24 14.83
N ALA A 448 -19.31 -15.22 15.34
CA ALA A 448 -19.41 -15.50 16.77
C ALA A 448 -18.05 -15.89 17.36
N LEU A 449 -17.72 -15.36 18.54
CA LEU A 449 -16.62 -15.80 19.39
C LEU A 449 -17.21 -16.33 20.69
N GLY A 450 -16.84 -17.55 21.07
CA GLY A 450 -17.39 -18.22 22.25
C GLY A 450 -18.55 -19.17 21.90
N GLY A 451 -19.52 -19.30 22.81
CA GLY A 451 -20.70 -20.15 22.64
C GLY A 451 -21.80 -19.55 21.77
N LEU A 452 -21.72 -18.25 21.45
CA LEU A 452 -22.69 -17.53 20.61
C LEU A 452 -23.12 -18.32 19.38
N THR A 453 -24.43 -18.53 19.32
CA THR A 453 -25.17 -19.07 18.21
C THR A 453 -25.94 -17.95 17.50
N THR A 454 -26.52 -18.26 16.34
CA THR A 454 -27.38 -17.31 15.61
C THR A 454 -28.73 -17.06 16.28
N ASN A 455 -29.03 -17.77 17.38
CA ASN A 455 -30.25 -17.53 18.15
C ASN A 455 -30.09 -16.38 19.15
N ASP A 456 -28.86 -16.02 19.50
CA ASP A 456 -28.55 -15.13 20.63
C ASP A 456 -28.40 -13.67 20.16
N TYR A 457 -28.38 -13.46 18.83
CA TYR A 457 -28.34 -12.13 18.23
C TYR A 457 -29.08 -12.03 16.89
N ARG A 458 -29.49 -10.81 16.54
CA ARG A 458 -30.07 -10.47 15.22
C ARG A 458 -29.38 -9.24 14.65
N ILE A 459 -29.06 -9.29 13.36
CA ILE A 459 -28.42 -8.18 12.63
C ILE A 459 -29.41 -7.58 11.63
N TYR A 460 -29.48 -6.26 11.56
CA TYR A 460 -30.34 -5.53 10.64
C TYR A 460 -29.53 -4.53 9.82
N SER A 461 -29.61 -4.63 8.49
CA SER A 461 -29.04 -3.64 7.55
C SER A 461 -30.04 -3.39 6.42
N PRO A 462 -30.59 -2.17 6.27
CA PRO A 462 -30.31 -0.97 7.07
C PRO A 462 -30.74 -1.12 8.55
N PRO A 463 -30.26 -0.26 9.47
CA PRO A 463 -30.48 -0.41 10.91
C PRO A 463 -31.95 -0.42 11.35
N ASP A 464 -32.87 0.09 10.54
CA ASP A 464 -34.32 0.17 10.76
C ASP A 464 -35.10 -0.96 10.07
N ALA A 465 -34.43 -1.92 9.44
CA ALA A 465 -35.09 -3.05 8.80
C ALA A 465 -35.97 -3.85 9.78
N ALA A 466 -37.14 -4.28 9.30
CA ALA A 466 -38.09 -5.06 10.10
C ALA A 466 -37.71 -6.55 10.22
N VAL A 467 -36.89 -7.06 9.28
CA VAL A 467 -36.48 -8.46 9.21
C VAL A 467 -34.97 -8.52 9.37
N PRO A 468 -34.42 -9.43 10.21
CA PRO A 468 -32.99 -9.58 10.36
C PRO A 468 -32.36 -10.24 9.12
N LEU A 469 -31.06 -10.00 8.92
CA LEU A 469 -30.27 -10.68 7.90
C LEU A 469 -30.12 -12.17 8.25
N LEU A 470 -30.24 -13.04 7.25
CA LEU A 470 -30.11 -14.49 7.39
C LEU A 470 -28.69 -15.01 7.14
N GLY A 471 -27.67 -14.15 7.21
CA GLY A 471 -26.29 -14.52 6.90
C GLY A 471 -25.24 -13.71 7.66
N GLU A 472 -24.05 -14.28 7.74
CA GLU A 472 -22.87 -13.74 8.44
C GLU A 472 -22.12 -12.66 7.64
N SER A 473 -22.53 -12.35 6.42
CA SER A 473 -21.85 -11.37 5.57
C SER A 473 -22.83 -10.56 4.73
N TRP A 474 -22.60 -9.25 4.65
CA TRP A 474 -23.38 -8.33 3.83
C TRP A 474 -22.54 -7.12 3.43
N THR A 475 -23.07 -6.24 2.59
CA THR A 475 -22.43 -4.97 2.23
C THR A 475 -23.31 -3.81 2.67
N ALA A 476 -22.69 -2.70 3.07
CA ALA A 476 -23.39 -1.44 3.27
C ALA A 476 -22.57 -0.28 2.71
N THR A 477 -23.29 0.73 2.24
CA THR A 477 -22.69 1.98 1.73
C THR A 477 -22.41 2.91 2.90
N ALA A 478 -21.22 3.50 2.94
CA ALA A 478 -20.92 4.53 3.91
C ALA A 478 -21.65 5.83 3.53
N SER A 479 -22.26 6.48 4.51
CA SER A 479 -22.85 7.81 4.38
C SER A 479 -22.09 8.77 5.28
N ASN A 480 -21.46 9.78 4.68
CA ASN A 480 -20.58 10.75 5.37
C ASN A 480 -19.44 10.08 6.16
N GLY A 481 -18.83 9.02 5.60
CA GLY A 481 -17.76 8.27 6.27
C GLY A 481 -18.22 7.39 7.43
N LEU A 482 -19.53 7.22 7.62
CA LEU A 482 -20.11 6.36 8.62
C LEU A 482 -20.81 5.18 7.97
N VAL A 483 -20.62 3.99 8.52
CA VAL A 483 -21.36 2.81 8.13
C VAL A 483 -22.06 2.19 9.34
N LYS A 484 -23.31 1.76 9.16
CA LYS A 484 -24.22 1.44 10.26
C LYS A 484 -24.96 0.12 10.03
N PHE A 485 -25.20 -0.61 11.10
CA PHE A 485 -26.20 -1.69 11.18
C PHE A 485 -26.81 -1.70 12.58
N ALA A 486 -27.96 -2.35 12.77
CA ALA A 486 -28.46 -2.61 14.11
C ALA A 486 -28.15 -4.04 14.56
N LEU A 487 -27.75 -4.18 15.81
CA LEU A 487 -27.52 -5.42 16.51
C LEU A 487 -28.50 -5.53 17.66
N GLU A 488 -29.25 -6.62 17.72
CA GLU A 488 -30.17 -6.94 18.80
C GLU A 488 -29.65 -8.18 19.54
N GLY A 489 -29.50 -8.09 20.86
CA GLY A 489 -29.28 -9.26 21.72
C GLY A 489 -30.62 -9.96 21.95
N VAL A 490 -30.71 -11.25 21.65
CA VAL A 490 -31.92 -12.04 21.84
C VAL A 490 -31.83 -12.73 23.19
N SER A 491 -32.88 -12.64 24.01
CA SER A 491 -32.88 -13.31 25.31
C SER A 491 -33.04 -14.82 25.15
N ASP A 492 -32.11 -15.60 25.71
CA ASP A 492 -32.08 -17.07 25.56
C ASP A 492 -32.17 -17.86 26.88
N SER A 493 -32.16 -17.18 28.03
CA SER A 493 -32.27 -17.71 29.40
C SER A 493 -31.06 -18.50 29.93
N GLU A 494 -29.99 -18.65 29.15
CA GLU A 494 -28.73 -19.22 29.61
C GLU A 494 -27.80 -18.09 30.12
N ALA A 495 -26.77 -18.44 30.89
CA ALA A 495 -25.90 -17.46 31.56
C ALA A 495 -24.49 -17.52 30.96
N ASP A 496 -24.21 -16.64 30.00
CA ASP A 496 -23.04 -16.70 29.14
C ASP A 496 -22.09 -15.51 29.38
N ALA A 497 -21.26 -15.68 30.42
CA ALA A 497 -20.17 -14.75 30.69
C ALA A 497 -19.01 -14.95 29.70
N GLY A 498 -18.87 -14.07 28.72
CA GLY A 498 -17.64 -13.95 27.90
C GLY A 498 -17.82 -13.92 26.39
N GLU A 499 -19.05 -13.80 25.92
CA GLU A 499 -19.42 -13.93 24.52
C GLU A 499 -19.29 -12.64 23.71
N ALA A 500 -18.78 -12.73 22.48
CA ALA A 500 -18.58 -11.56 21.62
C ALA A 500 -18.82 -11.85 20.13
N LEU A 501 -19.40 -10.88 19.44
CA LEU A 501 -19.48 -10.86 17.98
C LEU A 501 -18.28 -10.12 17.42
N ARG A 502 -17.45 -10.82 16.64
CA ARG A 502 -16.37 -10.21 15.88
C ARG A 502 -16.91 -9.67 14.56
N VAL A 503 -16.88 -8.36 14.41
CA VAL A 503 -17.25 -7.64 13.19
C VAL A 503 -15.97 -7.31 12.43
N THR A 504 -15.82 -7.84 11.24
CA THR A 504 -14.73 -7.53 10.31
C THR A 504 -15.25 -6.64 9.19
N LEU A 505 -14.57 -5.52 8.97
CA LEU A 505 -14.87 -4.58 7.89
C LEU A 505 -13.91 -4.82 6.74
N THR A 506 -14.42 -4.82 5.51
CA THR A 506 -13.64 -4.98 4.29
C THR A 506 -14.05 -3.93 3.26
N SER A 507 -13.15 -3.52 2.38
CA SER A 507 -13.48 -2.72 1.20
C SER A 507 -12.63 -3.18 0.03
N ASN A 508 -13.26 -3.44 -1.11
CA ASN A 508 -12.60 -4.01 -2.30
C ASN A 508 -11.78 -5.28 -1.99
N GLY A 509 -12.30 -6.12 -1.08
CA GLY A 509 -11.63 -7.35 -0.63
C GLY A 509 -10.51 -7.15 0.40
N LYS A 510 -10.12 -5.91 0.74
CA LYS A 510 -9.10 -5.62 1.76
C LYS A 510 -9.74 -5.39 3.13
N ALA A 511 -9.15 -5.92 4.20
CA ALA A 511 -9.62 -5.66 5.56
C ALA A 511 -9.37 -4.19 5.95
N LEU A 512 -10.43 -3.49 6.35
CA LEU A 512 -10.36 -2.14 6.90
C LEU A 512 -10.12 -2.15 8.41
N GLY A 513 -10.55 -3.21 9.09
CA GLY A 513 -10.39 -3.35 10.52
C GLY A 513 -11.34 -4.37 11.13
N ARG A 514 -11.21 -4.55 12.45
CA ARG A 514 -12.11 -5.41 13.24
C ARG A 514 -12.54 -4.75 14.54
N ALA A 515 -13.71 -5.15 15.05
CA ALA A 515 -14.16 -4.85 16.40
C ALA A 515 -14.89 -6.05 17.01
N ASP A 516 -14.67 -6.31 18.29
CA ASP A 516 -15.41 -7.32 19.04
C ASP A 516 -16.48 -6.61 19.90
N ILE A 517 -17.75 -7.01 19.72
CA ILE A 517 -18.90 -6.44 20.43
C ILE A 517 -19.49 -7.53 21.32
N LYS A 518 -19.45 -7.35 22.63
CA LYS A 518 -19.96 -8.33 23.59
C LYS A 518 -21.48 -8.37 23.57
N VAL A 519 -22.06 -9.56 23.53
CA VAL A 519 -23.49 -9.74 23.83
C VAL A 519 -23.56 -10.14 25.31
N ARG A 520 -24.34 -9.42 26.11
CA ARG A 520 -24.42 -9.64 27.56
C ARG A 520 -25.84 -9.95 28.01
N ASP A 521 -25.93 -10.85 28.96
CA ASP A 521 -27.22 -11.22 29.53
C ASP A 521 -27.79 -10.14 30.44
N GLY A 522 -29.12 -10.19 30.55
CA GLY A 522 -29.89 -9.39 31.49
C GLY A 522 -30.05 -7.92 31.11
N GLU A 523 -30.71 -7.18 32.00
CA GLU A 523 -30.94 -5.76 31.77
C GLU A 523 -29.63 -4.95 31.91
N ARG A 524 -29.42 -4.00 31.00
CA ARG A 524 -28.32 -3.03 31.09
C ARG A 524 -28.34 -2.37 32.47
N PRO A 525 -27.26 -2.48 33.27
CA PRO A 525 -27.19 -1.80 34.56
C PRO A 525 -27.32 -0.28 34.35
N LEU A 526 -27.89 0.42 35.34
CA LEU A 526 -28.05 1.88 35.31
C LEU A 526 -26.75 2.54 34.86
N SER A 527 -26.79 3.13 33.68
CA SER A 527 -25.62 3.69 33.01
C SER A 527 -25.99 5.00 32.33
N LEU A 528 -24.98 5.85 32.14
CA LEU A 528 -25.14 7.01 31.28
C LEU A 528 -25.16 6.53 29.84
N LEU A 529 -26.17 6.99 29.09
CA LEU A 529 -26.19 6.88 27.64
C LEU A 529 -25.57 8.16 27.08
N PHE A 530 -24.61 7.98 26.19
CA PHE A 530 -24.00 9.05 25.43
C PHE A 530 -24.50 8.98 24.00
N ARG A 531 -24.67 10.12 23.36
CA ARG A 531 -24.72 10.19 21.91
C ARG A 531 -23.89 11.34 21.41
N VAL A 532 -23.26 11.16 20.26
CA VAL A 532 -22.34 12.12 19.64
C VAL A 532 -22.85 12.53 18.27
N ARG A 533 -22.59 13.78 17.89
CA ARG A 533 -22.79 14.30 16.54
C ARG A 533 -21.56 15.13 16.16
N ARG A 534 -21.03 14.97 14.94
CA ARG A 534 -19.77 15.58 14.49
C ARG A 534 -19.99 16.50 13.29
N GLY A 535 -20.34 17.76 13.54
CA GLY A 535 -20.50 18.76 12.49
C GLY A 535 -21.83 19.48 12.57
N SER A 536 -22.56 19.52 11.45
CA SER A 536 -23.74 20.39 11.32
C SER A 536 -24.82 20.06 12.37
N PRO A 537 -25.58 21.08 12.85
CA PRO A 537 -26.80 20.90 13.62
C PRO A 537 -27.83 19.91 13.05
N THR A 538 -27.75 19.65 11.75
CA THR A 538 -28.64 18.74 11.02
C THR A 538 -28.17 17.30 10.97
N GLU A 539 -26.95 17.00 11.43
CA GLU A 539 -26.46 15.63 11.44
C GLU A 539 -27.14 14.78 12.51
N GLU A 540 -27.13 13.47 12.26
CA GLU A 540 -27.78 12.49 13.12
C GLU A 540 -26.95 12.24 14.39
N TRP A 541 -27.62 12.11 15.53
CA TRP A 541 -26.98 11.70 16.77
C TRP A 541 -26.71 10.20 16.78
N VAL A 542 -25.46 9.81 17.06
CA VAL A 542 -25.03 8.42 17.18
C VAL A 542 -24.88 8.07 18.65
N GLU A 543 -25.70 7.16 19.19
CA GLU A 543 -25.48 6.67 20.56
C GLU A 543 -24.17 5.86 20.67
N THR A 544 -23.48 5.96 21.81
CA THR A 544 -22.22 5.26 22.08
C THR A 544 -22.08 4.92 23.57
N ASP A 545 -21.38 3.83 23.89
CA ASP A 545 -20.92 3.50 25.25
C ASP A 545 -19.47 3.93 25.54
N ARG A 546 -18.76 4.44 24.54
CA ARG A 546 -17.41 5.00 24.62
C ARG A 546 -17.42 6.48 24.29
N PRO A 547 -17.60 7.38 25.28
CA PRO A 547 -17.43 8.81 25.06
C PRO A 547 -15.93 9.17 25.01
N ALA A 548 -15.16 8.54 24.12
CA ALA A 548 -13.78 8.94 23.85
C ALA A 548 -13.81 9.97 22.72
N VAL A 549 -13.28 11.16 23.00
CA VAL A 549 -13.24 12.27 22.05
C VAL A 549 -11.79 12.64 21.84
N THR A 550 -11.32 12.46 20.62
CA THR A 550 -10.10 13.12 20.16
C THR A 550 -10.55 14.27 19.29
N LEU A 551 -10.41 15.50 19.79
CA LEU A 551 -10.61 16.69 18.97
C LEU A 551 -9.36 16.87 18.11
N HIS A 552 -9.54 16.95 16.79
CA HIS A 552 -8.46 17.28 15.86
C HIS A 552 -8.55 18.77 15.50
N GLU A 553 -7.40 19.43 15.39
CA GLU A 553 -7.31 20.82 14.94
C GLU A 553 -7.94 20.97 13.55
N GLY A 554 -8.79 21.99 13.36
CA GLY A 554 -9.57 22.18 12.14
C GLY A 554 -10.71 21.18 11.91
N GLY A 555 -11.02 20.33 12.91
CA GLY A 555 -12.17 19.43 12.88
C GLY A 555 -13.52 20.17 13.00
N ALA A 556 -14.61 19.48 12.69
CA ALA A 556 -15.95 20.01 12.86
C ALA A 556 -16.36 20.01 14.36
N ASP A 557 -17.24 20.94 14.76
CA ASP A 557 -17.79 20.99 16.12
C ASP A 557 -18.36 19.63 16.53
N VAL A 558 -18.05 19.20 17.75
CA VAL A 558 -18.55 17.92 18.28
C VAL A 558 -19.55 18.20 19.40
N SER A 559 -20.80 17.81 19.16
CA SER A 559 -21.86 17.87 20.17
C SER A 559 -22.03 16.50 20.81
N TYR A 560 -22.17 16.48 22.14
CA TYR A 560 -22.54 15.34 22.95
C TYR A 560 -23.92 15.56 23.54
N GLN A 561 -24.66 14.48 23.69
CA GLN A 561 -25.83 14.45 24.54
C GLN A 561 -25.70 13.30 25.53
N ILE A 562 -26.10 13.58 26.76
CA ILE A 562 -26.01 12.64 27.87
C ILE A 562 -27.40 12.48 28.49
N ARG A 563 -27.81 11.24 28.75
CA ARG A 563 -29.01 10.91 29.55
C ARG A 563 -28.72 9.73 30.46
N VAL A 564 -29.46 9.60 31.56
CA VAL A 564 -29.44 8.39 32.40
C VAL A 564 -30.34 7.33 31.75
N SER A 565 -29.88 6.07 31.67
CA SER A 565 -30.55 5.00 30.90
C SER A 565 -31.94 4.60 31.42
N ARG A 566 -32.31 4.94 32.66
CA ARG A 566 -33.63 4.64 33.24
C ARG A 566 -33.97 5.59 34.39
N ASP A 567 -35.28 5.83 34.57
CA ASP A 567 -35.84 6.29 35.85
C ASP A 567 -35.81 5.13 36.84
N ALA A 568 -34.64 4.84 37.43
CA ALA A 568 -34.63 3.93 38.56
C ALA A 568 -35.22 4.64 39.79
N PRO A 569 -36.28 4.10 40.41
CA PRO A 569 -36.85 4.68 41.62
C PRO A 569 -35.82 4.63 42.74
N GLY A 570 -35.16 5.76 43.03
CA GLY A 570 -34.12 5.84 44.06
C GLY A 570 -32.92 6.74 43.73
N TYR A 571 -32.78 7.19 42.47
CA TYR A 571 -31.73 8.12 42.04
C TYR A 571 -32.35 9.38 41.47
N THR A 572 -31.83 10.56 41.82
CA THR A 572 -32.44 11.85 41.40
C THR A 572 -31.52 12.70 40.55
N THR A 573 -30.21 12.50 40.61
CA THR A 573 -29.23 13.30 39.90
C THR A 573 -28.01 12.45 39.52
N ALA A 574 -27.52 12.64 38.29
CA ALA A 574 -26.20 12.21 37.87
C ALA A 574 -25.34 13.47 37.74
N ASN A 575 -24.22 13.52 38.46
CA ASN A 575 -23.26 14.61 38.33
C ASN A 575 -22.19 14.21 37.32
N LEU A 576 -22.09 14.96 36.23
CA LEU A 576 -21.00 14.85 35.27
C LEU A 576 -19.89 15.81 35.70
N HIS A 577 -18.71 15.27 36.00
CA HIS A 577 -17.52 16.06 36.23
C HIS A 577 -16.64 16.04 34.98
N ILE A 578 -16.42 17.23 34.42
CA ILE A 578 -15.44 17.47 33.36
C ILE A 578 -14.17 17.93 34.06
N SER A 579 -13.13 17.09 34.06
CA SER A 579 -11.80 17.47 34.56
C SER A 579 -10.83 17.55 33.38
N PRO A 580 -10.03 18.62 33.25
CA PRO A 580 -8.83 18.53 32.44
C PRO A 580 -7.94 17.41 33.00
N ASN A 581 -7.20 16.76 32.10
CA ASN A 581 -6.25 15.71 32.44
C ASN A 581 -5.32 16.21 33.58
N PRO A 582 -5.06 15.44 34.67
CA PRO A 582 -4.36 15.94 35.85
C PRO A 582 -2.89 16.36 35.62
N HIS A 583 -2.40 16.25 34.37
CA HIS A 583 -1.04 16.58 33.99
C HIS A 583 -0.89 17.92 33.25
N GLU A 584 -1.97 18.65 32.95
CA GLU A 584 -1.88 19.97 32.27
C GLU A 584 -2.81 21.01 32.91
N LEU A 585 -2.24 22.18 33.24
CA LEU A 585 -2.87 23.26 33.99
C LEU A 585 -3.51 24.29 33.05
N TYR A 586 -4.79 24.09 32.69
CA TYR A 586 -5.59 25.11 32.02
C TYR A 586 -6.98 25.28 32.66
N ARG A 587 -7.53 26.50 32.57
CA ARG A 587 -8.82 26.88 33.18
C ARG A 587 -9.96 26.76 32.16
N LEU A 588 -11.08 26.19 32.60
CA LEU A 588 -12.36 26.19 31.89
C LEU A 588 -13.19 27.38 32.41
N ASP A 589 -13.37 28.45 31.62
CA ASP A 589 -14.15 29.62 32.06
C ASP A 589 -15.65 29.47 31.73
N ALA A 590 -16.44 29.43 32.81
CA ALA A 590 -17.88 29.70 32.95
C ALA A 590 -18.87 29.30 31.83
N ILE A 591 -19.87 28.50 32.23
CA ILE A 591 -21.15 28.30 31.53
C ILE A 591 -21.86 29.65 31.44
N ARG A 592 -22.07 30.18 30.22
CA ARG A 592 -23.04 31.26 30.01
C ARG A 592 -24.39 30.65 29.66
N PRO A 593 -25.46 30.89 30.44
CA PRO A 593 -26.80 30.51 30.04
C PRO A 593 -27.17 31.35 28.81
N GLY A 594 -27.19 30.71 27.63
CA GLY A 594 -27.90 31.24 26.48
C GLY A 594 -29.41 31.00 26.65
N PRO A 595 -30.29 31.79 26.03
CA PRO A 595 -31.75 31.62 26.13
C PRO A 595 -32.31 30.34 25.45
N TRP A 596 -31.47 29.37 25.12
CA TRP A 596 -31.84 28.09 24.50
C TRP A 596 -30.94 26.98 25.07
N ASP A 597 -31.46 25.75 25.23
CA ASP A 597 -30.91 24.52 25.89
C ASP A 597 -29.51 24.00 25.46
N SER A 598 -28.57 24.87 25.06
CA SER A 598 -27.21 24.53 24.67
C SER A 598 -26.20 25.32 25.50
N ASP A 599 -25.53 24.64 26.43
CA ASP A 599 -24.35 25.18 27.10
C ASP A 599 -23.16 25.12 26.14
N ARG A 600 -22.49 26.26 25.94
CA ARG A 600 -21.34 26.41 25.04
C ARG A 600 -20.07 26.61 25.87
N PHE A 601 -19.09 25.73 25.67
CA PHE A 601 -17.76 25.84 26.29
C PHE A 601 -16.83 26.63 25.36
N ILE A 602 -16.10 27.61 25.90
CA ILE A 602 -15.13 28.41 25.15
C ILE A 602 -13.79 28.33 25.91
N TYR A 603 -12.76 27.80 25.27
CA TYR A 603 -11.39 27.89 25.76
C TYR A 603 -10.83 29.29 25.47
N ARG A 604 -10.24 29.92 26.49
CA ARG A 604 -9.42 31.13 26.35
C ARG A 604 -8.22 30.99 27.26
N ASP A 605 -7.07 31.48 26.82
CA ASP A 605 -5.87 31.64 27.64
C ASP A 605 -5.83 33.06 28.24
N PRO A 606 -5.92 33.23 29.58
CA PRO A 606 -5.54 34.47 30.23
C PRO A 606 -4.42 34.26 31.25
N GLY A 607 -3.36 35.04 31.11
CA GLY A 607 -2.30 35.15 32.10
C GLY A 607 -2.82 35.57 33.48
N GLN A 608 -2.43 34.77 34.48
CA GLN A 608 -2.55 34.88 35.95
C GLN A 608 -3.55 33.91 36.63
N HIS A 609 -2.96 32.97 37.40
CA HIS A 609 -3.64 31.99 38.27
C HIS A 609 -4.57 32.63 39.31
N PRO A 610 -5.79 32.10 39.53
CA PRO A 610 -5.98 31.08 40.58
C PRO A 610 -7.01 29.97 40.27
N GLN A 611 -6.94 28.88 41.06
CA GLN A 611 -7.86 27.73 41.29
C GLN A 611 -8.56 27.05 40.08
N SER A 612 -8.38 25.73 40.00
CA SER A 612 -9.09 24.82 39.09
C SER A 612 -10.57 24.73 39.45
N ASP A 613 -11.40 25.55 38.82
CA ASP A 613 -12.86 25.44 38.93
C ASP A 613 -13.33 24.19 38.19
N SER A 614 -13.80 23.18 38.92
CA SER A 614 -14.52 22.04 38.33
C SER A 614 -15.98 22.45 38.12
N THR A 615 -16.47 22.41 36.88
CA THR A 615 -17.89 22.59 36.59
C THR A 615 -18.60 21.24 36.63
N SER A 616 -19.55 21.10 37.55
CA SER A 616 -20.46 19.95 37.62
C SER A 616 -21.72 20.25 36.80
N LEU A 617 -22.01 19.41 35.81
CA LEU A 617 -23.31 19.44 35.11
C LEU A 617 -24.26 18.45 35.79
N ILE A 618 -25.36 18.95 36.35
CA ILE A 618 -26.42 18.11 36.93
C ILE A 618 -27.34 17.66 35.79
N VAL A 619 -27.31 16.36 35.48
CA VAL A 619 -28.23 15.76 34.50
C VAL A 619 -29.41 15.18 35.26
N GLY A 620 -30.57 15.83 35.15
CA GLY A 620 -31.83 15.31 35.68
C GLY A 620 -32.29 14.06 34.92
N THR A 621 -33.12 13.23 35.55
CA THR A 621 -33.65 12.03 34.90
C THR A 621 -34.66 12.41 33.80
N GLY A 622 -34.62 11.71 32.67
CA GLY A 622 -35.63 11.80 31.60
C GLY A 622 -35.32 12.69 30.39
N GLY A 623 -34.28 13.55 30.42
CA GLY A 623 -33.93 14.43 29.29
C GLY A 623 -32.50 14.25 28.79
N TRP A 624 -32.28 14.35 27.48
CA TRP A 624 -30.94 14.50 26.92
C TRP A 624 -30.40 15.90 27.21
N LYS A 625 -29.19 16.00 27.77
CA LYS A 625 -28.48 17.27 27.97
C LYS A 625 -27.35 17.42 26.95
N THR A 626 -27.36 18.52 26.21
CA THR A 626 -26.40 18.78 25.14
C THR A 626 -25.18 19.53 25.67
N VAL A 627 -23.99 19.00 25.38
CA VAL A 627 -22.70 19.67 25.59
C VAL A 627 -22.05 19.81 24.22
N THR A 628 -21.78 21.03 23.77
CA THR A 628 -21.06 21.23 22.49
C THR A 628 -19.66 21.73 22.75
N PHE A 629 -18.69 20.99 22.24
CA PHE A 629 -17.30 21.43 22.16
C PHE A 629 -17.12 22.07 20.80
N ALA A 630 -16.87 23.39 20.81
CA ALA A 630 -16.48 24.08 19.60
C ALA A 630 -15.04 23.66 19.24
N ALA A 631 -14.78 23.34 17.98
CA ALA A 631 -13.41 23.17 17.51
C ALA A 631 -12.70 24.54 17.62
N GLY A 632 -11.85 24.71 18.62
CA GLY A 632 -11.04 25.90 18.78
C GLY A 632 -9.97 25.98 17.71
N GLN A 633 -9.72 27.18 17.18
CA GLN A 633 -8.45 27.50 16.52
C GLN A 633 -7.45 27.78 17.65
N ASP A 634 -6.75 26.73 18.10
CA ASP A 634 -5.70 26.86 19.08
C ASP A 634 -4.46 26.16 18.54
N GLU A 635 -3.40 26.95 18.32
CA GLU A 635 -2.20 26.56 17.54
C GLU A 635 -1.30 25.54 18.28
N ASP A 636 -1.67 25.10 19.49
CA ASP A 636 -0.95 24.11 20.30
C ASP A 636 -1.80 22.92 20.80
N ALA A 637 -3.05 22.78 20.36
CA ALA A 637 -4.03 21.83 20.94
C ALA A 637 -3.86 20.33 20.59
N HIS A 638 -2.63 19.84 20.39
CA HIS A 638 -2.39 18.42 20.18
C HIS A 638 -2.40 17.63 21.51
N ASN A 639 -3.23 16.59 21.59
CA ASN A 639 -3.35 15.61 22.70
C ASN A 639 -4.11 16.02 23.99
N HIS A 640 -4.97 17.04 23.96
CA HIS A 640 -5.84 17.30 25.11
C HIS A 640 -6.97 16.26 25.20
N GLY A 641 -6.80 15.29 26.09
CA GLY A 641 -7.87 14.37 26.49
C GLY A 641 -8.77 15.00 27.54
N ILE A 642 -10.09 15.02 27.30
CA ILE A 642 -11.09 15.34 28.32
C ILE A 642 -11.57 14.01 28.90
N THR A 643 -11.39 13.82 30.21
CA THR A 643 -11.95 12.66 30.89
C THR A 643 -13.24 13.03 31.60
N LEU A 644 -14.31 12.30 31.25
CA LEU A 644 -15.62 12.43 31.87
C LEU A 644 -15.75 11.40 32.98
N TYR A 645 -15.90 11.84 34.23
CA TYR A 645 -16.21 10.96 35.34
C TYR A 645 -17.64 11.20 35.83
N HIS A 646 -18.30 10.10 36.21
CA HIS A 646 -19.66 10.12 36.70
C HIS A 646 -19.71 9.58 38.13
N ARG A 647 -20.45 10.29 38.99
CA ARG A 647 -20.77 9.82 40.34
C ARG A 647 -22.28 9.78 40.51
N VAL A 648 -22.81 8.59 40.81
CA VAL A 648 -24.20 8.40 41.18
C VAL A 648 -24.34 8.66 42.67
N SER A 649 -25.28 9.50 43.09
CA SER A 649 -25.62 9.68 44.50
C SER A 649 -27.01 9.11 44.80
N PRO A 650 -27.17 8.27 45.85
CA PRO A 650 -28.47 7.81 46.31
C PRO A 650 -29.33 8.99 46.79
N ARG A 651 -30.64 8.90 46.63
CA ARG A 651 -31.61 9.89 47.10
C ARG A 651 -31.51 10.05 48.64
N GLY A 652 -31.05 11.21 49.11
CA GLY A 652 -31.04 11.58 50.55
C GLY A 652 -29.67 11.84 51.18
N ALA A 653 -28.56 11.61 50.47
CA ALA A 653 -27.22 11.96 50.99
C ALA A 653 -26.90 13.44 50.72
N GLY A 654 -27.22 14.33 51.68
CA GLY A 654 -26.83 15.74 51.62
C GLY A 654 -25.31 15.91 51.68
N TRP A 655 -24.76 16.70 50.76
CA TRP A 655 -23.35 17.09 50.75
C TRP A 655 -23.12 18.27 51.73
N SER A 656 -22.35 18.09 52.80
CA SER A 656 -21.76 19.20 53.56
C SER A 656 -20.26 19.31 53.20
N SER A 657 -19.89 20.44 52.61
CA SER A 657 -18.50 20.77 52.31
C SER A 657 -17.84 21.43 53.52
N SER A 658 -17.40 20.63 54.50
CA SER A 658 -16.42 21.05 55.50
C SER A 658 -15.78 19.81 56.12
N ALA A 659 -14.54 19.50 55.72
CA ALA A 659 -13.68 18.55 56.42
C ALA A 659 -12.40 19.28 56.84
N ALA A 660 -12.44 19.84 58.04
CA ALA A 660 -11.29 19.97 58.92
C ALA A 660 -11.75 19.47 60.30
N ASP A 661 -10.89 18.67 60.92
CA ASP A 661 -10.86 18.19 62.31
C ASP A 661 -11.67 16.92 62.72
N GLU A 662 -10.83 15.92 63.02
CA GLU A 662 -10.77 14.85 64.04
C GLU A 662 -11.98 14.44 64.92
N ASP A 663 -11.96 13.13 65.21
CA ASP A 663 -12.43 12.39 66.40
C ASP A 663 -13.84 12.66 66.98
N GLU A 664 -14.74 11.69 66.84
CA GLU A 664 -15.18 10.81 67.94
C GLU A 664 -16.22 9.78 67.44
N GLY A 665 -16.20 8.59 68.04
CA GLY A 665 -16.97 7.43 67.60
C GLY A 665 -18.45 7.43 68.04
N VAL A 666 -19.30 6.85 67.18
CA VAL A 666 -20.61 6.29 67.57
C VAL A 666 -20.86 5.00 66.75
N PRO A 667 -21.31 3.90 67.37
CA PRO A 667 -21.49 2.61 66.71
C PRO A 667 -22.92 2.39 66.17
N GLY A 668 -23.01 1.73 65.01
CA GLY A 668 -24.17 0.89 64.66
C GLY A 668 -24.94 1.28 63.39
N ILE A 669 -24.45 0.89 62.21
CA ILE A 669 -25.24 0.65 60.98
C ILE A 669 -24.61 -0.55 60.23
N PRO A 670 -25.37 -1.51 59.66
CA PRO A 670 -24.83 -2.75 59.10
C PRO A 670 -24.08 -2.54 57.78
N ASN A 671 -23.04 -3.35 57.58
CA ASN A 671 -22.20 -3.40 56.38
C ASN A 671 -23.01 -3.66 55.10
N TYR A 672 -22.95 -2.71 54.16
CA TYR A 672 -23.16 -2.99 52.73
C TYR A 672 -21.79 -3.09 52.05
N GLU A 673 -21.61 -4.16 51.30
CA GLU A 673 -20.37 -4.48 50.58
C GLU A 673 -19.98 -3.36 49.60
N ARG A 674 -18.70 -2.98 49.67
CA ARG A 674 -18.08 -2.07 48.69
C ARG A 674 -17.92 -2.82 47.37
N PRO A 675 -18.23 -2.22 46.20
CA PRO A 675 -17.82 -2.81 44.93
C PRO A 675 -16.29 -2.72 44.80
N GLU A 676 -15.68 -3.84 44.43
CA GLU A 676 -14.26 -3.96 44.14
C GLU A 676 -13.82 -2.94 43.09
N VAL A 677 -12.76 -2.20 43.42
CA VAL A 677 -11.97 -1.46 42.44
C VAL A 677 -11.17 -2.49 41.66
N VAL A 678 -11.59 -2.75 40.42
CA VAL A 678 -10.82 -3.55 39.47
C VAL A 678 -9.53 -2.79 39.15
N GLY A 679 -8.43 -3.23 39.77
CA GLY A 679 -7.09 -2.82 39.41
C GLY A 679 -6.74 -3.35 38.02
N TRP A 680 -6.11 -2.50 37.21
CA TRP A 680 -5.49 -2.89 35.95
C TRP A 680 -4.36 -3.91 36.23
N PRO A 681 -4.32 -5.06 35.55
CA PRO A 681 -3.22 -5.99 35.72
C PRO A 681 -1.97 -5.48 34.99
N VAL A 682 -0.89 -5.34 35.74
CA VAL A 682 0.47 -5.35 35.19
C VAL A 682 0.73 -6.78 34.69
N LEU A 683 1.04 -6.91 33.41
CA LEU A 683 1.47 -8.16 32.78
C LEU A 683 2.77 -8.65 33.44
N ALA A 684 2.68 -9.71 34.24
CA ALA A 684 3.83 -10.55 34.59
C ALA A 684 3.72 -11.85 33.77
N GLY A 685 4.71 -12.09 32.90
CA GLY A 685 4.80 -13.31 32.10
C GLY A 685 5.11 -14.56 32.96
N PRO A 686 4.77 -15.77 32.48
CA PRO A 686 4.99 -17.00 33.23
C PRO A 686 6.38 -17.60 32.93
N ASP A 687 6.74 -18.55 33.81
CA ASP A 687 7.84 -19.51 33.74
C ASP A 687 9.24 -19.09 34.24
N SER A 688 9.51 -19.42 35.51
CA SER A 688 10.72 -20.18 35.83
C SER A 688 10.48 -21.17 36.96
N ARG A 689 10.68 -22.44 36.63
CA ARG A 689 10.58 -23.62 37.50
C ARG A 689 11.59 -23.59 38.64
N GLU A 690 11.17 -24.27 39.71
CA GLU A 690 11.94 -24.75 40.86
C GLU A 690 13.44 -24.98 40.57
N TYR A 691 14.31 -24.31 41.32
CA TYR A 691 15.57 -24.90 41.78
C TYR A 691 16.01 -24.24 43.10
N SER A 692 16.54 -25.09 43.95
CA SER A 692 16.85 -24.94 45.37
C SER A 692 17.83 -23.80 45.69
N ALA A 693 17.63 -23.13 46.83
CA ALA A 693 18.65 -22.31 47.49
C ALA A 693 19.17 -23.01 48.75
N PRO A 694 20.45 -22.78 49.10
CA PRO A 694 20.79 -22.59 50.50
C PRO A 694 21.49 -21.23 50.74
N SER A 695 20.88 -20.46 51.65
CA SER A 695 21.46 -19.64 52.72
C SER A 695 22.86 -18.98 52.56
N ALA A 696 22.87 -17.65 52.56
CA ALA A 696 23.73 -16.73 53.32
C ALA A 696 23.27 -15.29 52.97
N GLY A 697 22.88 -14.38 53.87
CA GLY A 697 23.56 -13.96 55.09
C GLY A 697 24.37 -12.70 54.77
N LEU A 698 23.86 -11.51 55.11
CA LEU A 698 24.61 -10.37 55.71
C LEU A 698 23.75 -9.10 55.83
N GLN A 699 23.76 -8.54 57.03
CA GLN A 699 23.20 -7.25 57.42
C GLN A 699 24.17 -6.11 57.06
N ASN A 700 23.67 -4.91 56.72
CA ASN A 700 23.76 -3.70 57.55
C ASN A 700 23.55 -2.37 56.77
N GLU A 701 22.77 -1.49 57.41
CA GLU A 701 22.84 -0.02 57.53
C GLU A 701 23.36 0.86 56.37
N LEU A 702 22.60 1.93 56.05
CA LEU A 702 23.03 3.32 56.34
C LEU A 702 21.94 4.38 56.09
N ARG A 703 22.19 5.55 56.68
CA ARG A 703 21.23 6.57 57.16
C ARG A 703 20.95 7.70 56.15
N TYR A 704 19.83 8.36 56.39
CA TYR A 704 19.44 9.69 55.91
C TYR A 704 20.46 10.80 56.22
N ALA A 705 20.54 11.79 55.32
CA ALA A 705 20.93 13.17 55.67
C ALA A 705 20.11 14.19 54.84
N ARG A 706 19.39 15.07 55.54
CA ARG A 706 18.85 16.36 55.05
C ARG A 706 19.88 17.46 55.29
N VAL A 707 20.06 18.39 54.35
CA VAL A 707 20.55 19.75 54.63
C VAL A 707 19.92 20.77 53.66
N SER A 708 19.47 21.89 54.21
CA SER A 708 19.26 23.22 53.61
C SER A 708 19.43 24.24 54.75
N PRO A 709 19.61 25.57 54.56
CA PRO A 709 19.97 26.39 53.39
C PRO A 709 21.05 27.49 53.68
N CYS A 710 21.53 28.26 52.69
CA CYS A 710 21.73 29.74 52.78
C CYS A 710 22.32 30.45 51.53
N ARG A 711 21.67 31.58 51.19
CA ARG A 711 22.12 32.90 50.66
C ARG A 711 22.71 33.11 49.24
N LYS A 712 22.14 34.15 48.59
CA LYS A 712 22.50 34.85 47.33
C LYS A 712 23.91 35.50 47.38
N PRO A 713 24.48 35.85 46.21
CA PRO A 713 24.44 37.26 45.80
C PRO A 713 24.09 37.50 44.30
N THR A 714 23.89 38.78 44.03
CA THR A 714 23.34 39.48 42.87
C THR A 714 24.20 39.41 41.61
N VAL A 715 23.60 39.05 40.46
CA VAL A 715 23.99 39.51 39.11
C VAL A 715 22.72 39.75 38.30
N THR A 716 22.58 40.95 37.74
CA THR A 716 21.50 41.36 36.86
C THR A 716 21.65 40.63 35.52
N ALA A 717 20.96 39.49 35.36
CA ALA A 717 20.84 38.83 34.07
C ALA A 717 19.56 39.32 33.37
N CYS A 718 19.72 40.02 32.24
CA CYS A 718 18.63 40.21 31.29
C CYS A 718 18.35 38.85 30.64
N TRP A 719 17.22 38.23 30.98
CA TRP A 719 16.74 37.03 30.32
C TRP A 719 16.10 37.44 28.99
N THR A 720 16.81 37.19 27.90
CA THR A 720 16.28 37.31 26.53
C THR A 720 15.73 35.95 26.11
N TRP A 721 14.50 35.94 25.62
CA TRP A 721 13.82 34.76 25.11
C TRP A 721 14.24 34.51 23.66
N PRO A 722 14.39 33.23 23.22
CA PRO A 722 14.74 32.91 21.84
C PRO A 722 13.63 33.32 20.87
N LEU A 723 13.99 33.88 19.72
CA LEU A 723 13.08 34.21 18.63
C LEU A 723 13.11 33.07 17.61
N PRO A 724 11.99 32.35 17.36
CA PRO A 724 11.94 31.31 16.35
C PRO A 724 11.80 31.90 14.94
N VAL A 725 12.55 31.34 14.00
CA VAL A 725 12.33 31.53 12.55
C VAL A 725 11.65 30.27 12.02
N GLN A 726 10.55 30.45 11.29
CA GLN A 726 9.79 29.35 10.68
C GLN A 726 9.65 29.62 9.18
N ILE A 727 9.94 28.61 8.36
CA ILE A 727 9.62 28.60 6.93
C ILE A 727 8.31 27.81 6.83
N VAL A 728 7.30 28.40 6.21
CA VAL A 728 5.96 27.80 6.08
C VAL A 728 5.74 27.49 4.61
N ASP A 729 5.38 26.24 4.35
CA ASP A 729 4.87 25.74 3.07
C ASP A 729 3.33 25.74 3.13
N ASP A 730 2.66 26.27 2.10
CA ASP A 730 1.26 26.73 2.15
C ASP A 730 0.27 25.77 1.45
N ASP A 731 0.75 24.87 0.60
CA ASP A 731 -0.10 24.11 -0.31
C ASP A 731 -0.06 22.59 -0.07
N LYS A 732 -1.26 22.01 0.11
CA LYS A 732 -1.47 20.58 0.36
C LYS A 732 -1.28 19.67 -0.88
N TRP A 733 -0.45 20.07 -1.85
CA TRP A 733 -0.31 19.35 -3.12
C TRP A 733 1.16 19.22 -3.58
N GLU A 734 1.60 17.96 -3.58
CA GLU A 734 2.76 17.37 -4.28
C GLU A 734 4.17 17.54 -3.72
N GLN A 735 4.95 16.46 -3.90
CA GLN A 735 6.28 16.21 -3.38
C GLN A 735 7.32 17.07 -4.14
N GLU A 736 7.75 18.19 -3.56
CA GLU A 736 8.92 18.91 -4.07
C GLU A 736 10.22 18.32 -3.49
N LEU A 737 11.05 17.73 -4.36
CA LEU A 737 12.41 17.33 -3.97
C LEU A 737 13.33 18.56 -3.96
N VAL A 738 13.58 19.11 -2.77
CA VAL A 738 14.60 20.15 -2.59
C VAL A 738 15.92 19.49 -2.16
N TYR A 739 17.00 19.74 -2.90
CA TYR A 739 18.34 19.35 -2.49
C TYR A 739 19.11 20.58 -1.99
N ALA A 740 19.62 20.54 -0.77
CA ALA A 740 20.41 21.63 -0.19
C ALA A 740 21.88 21.23 0.02
N ARG A 741 22.80 22.17 -0.25
CA ARG A 741 24.24 22.06 0.01
C ARG A 741 24.73 23.30 0.77
N HIS A 742 25.40 23.10 1.90
CA HIS A 742 26.09 24.16 2.64
C HIS A 742 27.53 24.32 2.12
N ASP A 743 27.99 25.55 1.91
CA ASP A 743 29.38 25.85 1.52
C ASP A 743 30.24 26.13 2.78
N PRO A 744 31.13 25.20 3.19
CA PRO A 744 31.95 25.37 4.39
C PRO A 744 33.09 26.40 4.21
N GLY A 745 33.38 26.86 2.98
CA GLY A 745 34.50 27.75 2.69
C GLY A 745 34.37 29.17 3.28
N ALA A 746 33.18 29.58 3.73
CA ALA A 746 32.94 30.93 4.22
C ALA A 746 33.40 31.19 5.67
N ASN A 747 33.69 30.16 6.49
CA ASN A 747 33.98 30.33 7.93
C ASN A 747 35.18 29.52 8.49
N GLY A 748 36.10 29.05 7.65
CA GLY A 748 37.44 28.61 8.10
C GLY A 748 37.53 27.28 8.88
N GLY A 749 36.84 26.21 8.45
CA GLY A 749 37.03 24.86 8.97
C GLY A 749 37.29 23.82 7.86
N ASP A 750 38.27 22.93 8.08
CA ASP A 750 38.71 21.91 7.13
C ASP A 750 37.68 20.78 6.94
N GLY A 751 36.89 20.86 5.86
CA GLY A 751 36.07 19.78 5.34
C GLY A 751 36.14 19.76 3.81
N GLY A 752 36.57 18.64 3.22
CA GLY A 752 36.84 18.49 1.79
C GLY A 752 35.60 18.62 0.87
N PRO A 753 35.81 18.66 -0.47
CA PRO A 753 34.83 19.09 -1.48
C PRO A 753 33.60 18.18 -1.73
N ASP A 754 33.47 17.05 -1.04
CA ASP A 754 32.45 16.02 -1.33
C ASP A 754 31.32 15.97 -0.28
N GLY A 755 30.69 17.11 0.01
CA GLY A 755 29.49 17.16 0.84
C GLY A 755 28.27 16.58 0.11
N ASN A 756 27.62 15.56 0.69
CA ASN A 756 26.43 14.91 0.14
C ASN A 756 25.24 15.89 0.03
N TRP A 757 24.52 15.85 -1.09
CA TRP A 757 23.21 16.48 -1.22
C TRP A 757 22.19 15.77 -0.34
N VAL A 758 21.40 16.51 0.43
CA VAL A 758 20.38 15.93 1.32
C VAL A 758 18.99 16.23 0.74
N LEU A 759 18.14 15.21 0.71
CA LEU A 759 16.73 15.32 0.32
C LEU A 759 15.98 16.05 1.42
N ALA A 760 15.43 17.23 1.13
CA ALA A 760 14.62 17.99 2.05
C ALA A 760 13.14 17.76 1.75
N SER A 761 12.56 16.69 2.30
CA SER A 761 11.18 16.77 2.79
C SER A 761 11.21 17.47 4.15
N ASP A 762 10.06 17.92 4.65
CA ASP A 762 9.74 18.90 5.72
C ASP A 762 10.65 18.99 6.97
N GLY A 763 11.56 18.04 7.21
CA GLY A 763 12.60 18.06 8.25
C GLY A 763 14.06 18.15 7.77
N GLY A 764 14.34 18.02 6.47
CA GLY A 764 15.70 17.97 5.91
C GLY A 764 16.38 19.33 5.79
N LEU A 765 15.62 20.39 5.46
CA LEU A 765 16.15 21.76 5.44
C LEU A 765 16.54 22.23 6.85
N ARG A 766 15.77 21.82 7.87
CA ARG A 766 16.08 22.05 9.30
C ARG A 766 17.42 21.47 9.74
N LYS A 767 17.84 20.34 9.14
CA LYS A 767 19.13 19.70 9.44
C LYS A 767 20.30 20.33 8.70
N ALA A 768 20.05 21.10 7.64
CA ALA A 768 21.08 21.69 6.77
C ALA A 768 21.58 23.05 7.27
N LEU A 769 20.80 23.75 8.11
CA LEU A 769 21.22 25.00 8.76
C LEU A 769 21.72 24.71 10.19
N PRO A 770 22.79 25.38 10.65
CA PRO A 770 23.18 25.31 12.05
C PRO A 770 22.07 25.87 12.93
N ALA A 771 21.86 25.25 14.10
CA ALA A 771 20.79 25.61 15.05
C ALA A 771 20.86 27.06 15.57
N VAL A 772 22.00 27.76 15.35
CA VAL A 772 22.20 29.16 15.72
C VAL A 772 22.94 29.88 14.58
N LEU A 773 22.40 31.02 14.13
CA LEU A 773 23.05 31.88 13.14
C LEU A 773 23.86 32.97 13.88
N ALA A 774 25.15 33.08 13.60
CA ALA A 774 26.02 34.03 14.29
C ALA A 774 25.90 35.47 13.72
N PRO A 775 25.91 36.53 14.54
CA PRO A 775 26.03 37.89 14.02
C PRO A 775 27.26 38.06 13.13
N GLY A 776 27.10 38.72 11.99
CA GLY A 776 28.17 38.95 11.00
C GLY A 776 28.44 37.77 10.06
N SER A 777 27.67 36.69 10.16
CA SER A 777 27.83 35.51 9.30
C SER A 777 26.95 35.55 8.05
N THR A 778 27.40 34.86 7.00
CA THR A 778 26.71 34.71 5.73
C THR A 778 26.53 33.23 5.44
N TYR A 779 25.30 32.79 5.16
CA TYR A 779 24.98 31.40 4.83
C TYR A 779 24.39 31.35 3.43
N THR A 780 25.00 30.56 2.54
CA THR A 780 24.47 30.34 1.19
C THR A 780 24.08 28.88 1.06
N PHE A 781 22.86 28.64 0.57
CA PHE A 781 22.39 27.32 0.19
C PHE A 781 21.85 27.35 -1.24
N TYR A 782 21.91 26.20 -1.87
CA TYR A 782 21.53 26.01 -3.25
C TYR A 782 20.21 25.25 -3.30
N ILE A 783 19.22 25.75 -4.01
CA ILE A 783 17.93 25.08 -4.24
C ILE A 783 17.88 24.63 -5.69
N ARG A 784 17.52 23.36 -5.92
CA ARG A 784 17.19 22.84 -7.25
C ARG A 784 15.80 22.23 -7.20
N LEU A 785 14.92 22.68 -8.09
CA LEU A 785 13.60 22.09 -8.27
C LEU A 785 13.75 20.90 -9.23
N ALA A 786 13.44 19.69 -8.76
CA ALA A 786 13.36 18.51 -9.60
C ALA A 786 11.89 18.16 -9.82
N VAL A 787 11.44 18.22 -11.07
CA VAL A 787 10.17 17.60 -11.47
C VAL A 787 10.43 16.09 -11.60
N ASP A 788 9.59 15.25 -11.00
CA ASP A 788 9.65 13.80 -11.24
C ASP A 788 9.46 13.52 -12.74
N PRO A 789 10.46 12.94 -13.43
CA PRO A 789 10.33 12.60 -14.84
C PRO A 789 9.16 11.64 -15.14
N ALA A 790 8.66 10.91 -14.14
CA ALA A 790 7.57 9.95 -14.29
C ALA A 790 6.18 10.60 -14.41
N THR A 791 5.99 11.86 -14.01
CA THR A 791 4.67 12.53 -14.02
C THR A 791 4.41 13.39 -15.26
N LEU A 792 5.37 13.48 -16.19
CA LEU A 792 5.20 14.23 -17.45
C LEU A 792 4.54 13.41 -18.56
N PRO A 793 3.46 13.88 -19.21
CA PRO A 793 3.02 13.38 -20.50
C PRO A 793 4.13 13.60 -21.55
N LYS A 794 4.53 12.53 -22.24
CA LYS A 794 5.66 12.51 -23.20
C LYS A 794 5.46 13.35 -24.48
N ASP A 795 4.33 14.02 -24.65
CA ASP A 795 3.91 14.61 -25.92
C ASP A 795 4.01 16.14 -26.02
N GLY A 796 4.52 16.84 -25.00
CA GLY A 796 5.31 18.09 -25.11
C GLY A 796 4.94 19.13 -26.19
N THR A 797 3.67 19.30 -26.55
CA THR A 797 3.26 20.23 -27.62
C THR A 797 2.40 21.34 -27.04
N VAL A 798 3.08 22.41 -26.60
CA VAL A 798 2.44 23.71 -26.39
C VAL A 798 1.92 24.19 -27.74
N SER A 799 0.60 24.24 -27.90
CA SER A 799 -0.02 24.79 -29.09
C SER A 799 -0.02 26.31 -29.00
N ARG A 800 1.02 26.94 -29.54
CA ARG A 800 1.15 28.41 -29.58
C ARG A 800 0.35 29.02 -30.72
N ASN A 801 -0.22 30.20 -30.49
CA ASN A 801 -1.04 30.95 -31.45
C ASN A 801 -2.22 30.13 -31.98
N GLN A 802 -3.05 29.59 -31.08
CA GLN A 802 -4.35 29.04 -31.47
C GLN A 802 -5.38 30.18 -31.53
N PRO A 803 -6.14 30.31 -32.64
CA PRO A 803 -7.20 31.29 -32.75
C PRO A 803 -8.36 30.92 -31.82
N GLN A 804 -8.53 31.67 -30.74
CA GLN A 804 -9.68 31.57 -29.85
C GLN A 804 -10.69 32.67 -30.19
N ASN A 805 -11.88 32.23 -30.57
CA ASN A 805 -13.01 33.12 -30.81
C ASN A 805 -13.65 33.52 -29.47
N TYR A 806 -13.90 34.80 -29.28
CA TYR A 806 -14.63 35.36 -28.14
C TYR A 806 -15.55 36.48 -28.59
N PHE A 807 -16.64 36.70 -27.86
CA PHE A 807 -17.56 37.79 -28.15
C PHE A 807 -17.20 39.02 -27.32
N GLN A 808 -17.05 40.16 -28.01
CA GLN A 808 -16.89 41.45 -27.36
C GLN A 808 -17.86 42.43 -28.01
N ASN A 809 -18.75 43.01 -27.20
CA ASN A 809 -19.83 43.91 -27.66
C ASN A 809 -20.72 43.29 -28.75
N GLY A 810 -21.06 42.00 -28.61
CA GLY A 810 -21.95 41.29 -29.54
C GLY A 810 -21.35 40.92 -30.90
N GLN A 811 -20.07 41.22 -31.13
CA GLN A 811 -19.34 40.79 -32.33
C GLN A 811 -18.34 39.67 -32.00
N LEU A 812 -18.29 38.64 -32.86
CA LEU A 812 -17.32 37.56 -32.77
C LEU A 812 -15.94 38.10 -33.19
N ARG A 813 -14.96 38.02 -32.29
CA ARG A 813 -13.56 38.37 -32.56
C ARG A 813 -12.66 37.19 -32.27
N THR A 814 -11.51 37.15 -32.92
CA THR A 814 -10.52 36.08 -32.75
C THR A 814 -9.26 36.68 -32.14
N ARG A 815 -8.80 36.12 -31.01
CA ARG A 815 -7.47 36.42 -30.44
C ARG A 815 -6.59 35.19 -30.54
N GLN A 816 -5.28 35.40 -30.61
CA GLN A 816 -4.30 34.32 -30.51
C GLN A 816 -4.04 34.05 -29.04
N VAL A 817 -4.17 32.78 -28.63
CA VAL A 817 -3.83 32.33 -27.28
C VAL A 817 -2.98 31.07 -27.36
N ASP A 818 -2.04 30.96 -26.44
CA ASP A 818 -1.27 29.75 -26.24
C ASP A 818 -2.07 28.85 -25.28
N VAL A 819 -2.29 27.60 -25.67
CA VAL A 819 -3.06 26.63 -24.86
C VAL A 819 -2.08 25.64 -24.23
N TYR A 820 -2.07 25.61 -22.91
CA TYR A 820 -1.24 24.71 -22.09
C TYR A 820 -2.09 23.55 -21.54
N PRO A 821 -1.49 22.35 -21.34
CA PRO A 821 -2.17 21.25 -20.67
C PRO A 821 -2.44 21.59 -19.18
N PRO A 822 -3.48 20.99 -18.58
CA PRO A 822 -3.95 21.33 -17.23
C PRO A 822 -2.97 20.96 -16.09
N THR A 823 -1.82 20.35 -16.39
CA THR A 823 -0.78 19.96 -15.42
C THR A 823 0.37 20.96 -15.30
N PHE A 824 0.26 22.15 -15.90
CA PHE A 824 1.30 23.17 -15.81
C PHE A 824 1.06 24.09 -14.58
N LEU A 825 2.02 24.10 -13.65
CA LEU A 825 2.03 24.84 -12.38
C LEU A 825 1.95 26.38 -12.56
N PRO A 826 1.54 27.14 -11.52
CA PRO A 826 1.26 28.58 -11.61
C PRO A 826 2.52 29.43 -11.89
N ASP A 827 2.33 30.58 -12.53
CA ASP A 827 3.36 31.55 -12.94
C ASP A 827 4.18 32.21 -11.80
N ARG A 828 4.04 31.75 -10.55
CA ARG A 828 4.64 32.38 -9.35
C ARG A 828 4.96 31.34 -8.28
N ILE A 829 6.19 31.38 -7.75
CA ILE A 829 6.59 30.67 -6.53
C ILE A 829 7.01 31.73 -5.50
N PRO A 830 6.18 32.04 -4.49
CA PRO A 830 6.59 32.92 -3.41
C PRO A 830 7.45 32.16 -2.39
N VAL A 831 8.58 32.73 -1.97
CA VAL A 831 9.39 32.20 -0.86
C VAL A 831 9.18 33.08 0.36
N TRP A 832 8.65 32.52 1.45
CA TRP A 832 8.36 33.25 2.68
C TRP A 832 9.41 33.00 3.76
N VAL A 833 9.92 34.07 4.39
CA VAL A 833 10.75 33.98 5.60
C VAL A 833 10.07 34.78 6.71
N ALA A 834 9.56 34.10 7.73
CA ALA A 834 8.89 34.73 8.87
C ALA A 834 9.83 34.82 10.10
N VAL A 835 9.93 36.01 10.70
CA VAL A 835 10.71 36.26 11.92
C VAL A 835 9.76 36.57 13.08
N LYS A 836 9.61 35.67 14.06
CA LYS A 836 8.72 35.91 15.22
C LYS A 836 9.30 36.96 16.17
N GLY A 837 8.43 37.80 16.74
CA GLY A 837 8.67 38.52 18.00
C GLY A 837 8.98 40.03 17.97
N ALA A 838 8.82 40.74 16.85
CA ALA A 838 8.90 42.20 16.85
C ALA A 838 7.66 42.84 17.53
N ARG A 839 7.87 43.70 18.54
CA ARG A 839 6.77 44.46 19.15
C ARG A 839 6.12 45.39 18.12
N LYS A 840 4.79 45.49 18.14
CA LYS A 840 3.99 46.34 17.23
C LYS A 840 4.27 47.85 17.30
N ASP A 841 5.09 48.32 18.25
CA ASP A 841 5.29 49.75 18.54
C ASP A 841 6.66 50.31 18.12
N ARG A 842 7.54 49.54 17.45
CA ARG A 842 8.77 50.08 16.85
C ARG A 842 8.95 49.60 15.41
N HIS A 843 9.16 50.56 14.52
CA HIS A 843 9.43 50.37 13.10
C HIS A 843 10.60 49.40 12.84
N GLY A 844 10.33 48.34 12.08
CA GLY A 844 11.29 47.49 11.33
C GLY A 844 12.31 46.67 12.15
N VAL A 845 12.53 45.40 11.78
CA VAL A 845 13.75 44.67 12.17
C VAL A 845 14.84 45.08 11.17
N PRO A 846 15.85 45.91 11.52
CA PRO A 846 16.77 46.48 10.54
C PRO A 846 17.86 45.53 10.01
N ASP A 847 17.98 44.32 10.57
CA ASP A 847 19.28 43.63 10.64
C ASP A 847 19.39 42.27 9.91
N MET A 848 18.45 41.93 9.04
CA MET A 848 18.58 40.78 8.12
C MET A 848 18.37 41.21 6.66
N ARG A 849 19.26 40.75 5.77
CA ARG A 849 19.13 40.92 4.32
C ARG A 849 19.09 39.55 3.64
N LEU A 850 18.08 39.35 2.80
CA LEU A 850 17.98 38.20 1.90
C LEU A 850 18.50 38.61 0.52
N LEU A 851 19.50 37.90 0.01
CA LEU A 851 20.03 38.10 -1.33
C LEU A 851 19.82 36.82 -2.14
N VAL A 852 19.02 36.91 -3.21
CA VAL A 852 18.82 35.80 -4.15
C VAL A 852 19.58 36.12 -5.41
N THR A 853 20.56 35.27 -5.76
CA THR A 853 21.39 35.49 -6.94
C THR A 853 21.29 34.27 -7.86
N PRO A 854 20.77 34.40 -9.09
CA PRO A 854 20.85 33.32 -10.06
C PRO A 854 22.32 33.09 -10.43
N ASN A 855 22.77 31.84 -10.38
CA ASN A 855 24.09 31.49 -10.85
C ASN A 855 24.06 31.50 -12.39
N ALA A 856 24.97 32.23 -13.02
CA ALA A 856 25.08 32.28 -14.46
C ALA A 856 26.48 31.81 -14.86
N SER A 857 26.63 30.53 -15.16
CA SER A 857 27.88 30.01 -15.76
C SER A 857 27.92 30.35 -17.26
N GLY A 858 28.01 31.65 -17.58
CA GLY A 858 27.92 32.08 -18.98
C GLY A 858 28.04 33.57 -19.26
N GLY A 859 29.08 34.25 -18.77
CA GLY A 859 29.70 35.44 -19.40
C GLY A 859 28.86 36.70 -19.69
N VAL A 860 27.56 36.74 -19.41
CA VAL A 860 26.72 37.92 -19.58
C VAL A 860 26.42 38.48 -18.19
N ALA A 861 26.94 39.68 -17.92
CA ALA A 861 26.71 40.38 -16.66
C ALA A 861 25.20 40.59 -16.45
N PRO A 862 24.61 40.14 -15.33
CA PRO A 862 23.24 40.51 -15.01
C PRO A 862 23.22 41.99 -14.62
N ASN A 863 22.21 42.71 -15.09
CA ASN A 863 21.90 44.04 -14.57
C ASN A 863 21.70 43.92 -13.05
N SER A 864 22.61 44.48 -12.26
CA SER A 864 22.49 44.57 -10.82
C SER A 864 21.42 45.63 -10.46
N GLY A 865 20.16 45.21 -10.50
CA GLY A 865 19.08 45.95 -9.85
C GLY A 865 19.18 45.73 -8.34
N THR A 866 19.50 46.77 -7.58
CA THR A 866 19.22 46.80 -6.13
C THR A 866 17.71 46.95 -5.97
N TYR A 867 17.02 45.89 -5.55
CA TYR A 867 15.58 45.95 -5.31
C TYR A 867 15.30 46.35 -3.86
N PHE A 868 14.36 47.28 -3.69
CA PHE A 868 13.91 47.76 -2.39
C PHE A 868 12.97 46.75 -1.75
N ILE A 869 13.18 46.52 -0.46
CA ILE A 869 12.23 45.86 0.44
C ILE A 869 10.98 46.75 0.48
N THR A 870 9.83 46.23 0.04
CA THR A 870 8.55 46.92 0.25
C THR A 870 8.01 46.45 1.59
N ASP A 871 7.96 47.34 2.58
CA ASP A 871 7.22 47.09 3.82
C ASP A 871 5.73 47.00 3.50
N THR A 872 5.15 45.80 3.55
CA THR A 872 3.71 45.55 3.33
C THR A 872 2.88 45.62 4.62
N SER A 873 3.42 46.19 5.72
CA SER A 873 2.72 46.33 7.01
C SER A 873 1.42 47.18 6.98
N GLY A 874 1.02 47.69 5.82
CA GLY A 874 -0.25 48.43 5.66
C GLY A 874 -1.53 47.59 5.69
N THR A 875 -1.50 46.27 5.46
CA THR A 875 -2.76 45.49 5.36
C THR A 875 -2.75 44.07 5.94
N ARG A 876 -1.65 43.58 6.53
CA ARG A 876 -1.63 42.28 7.24
C ARG A 876 -0.85 42.38 8.55
N ASN A 877 -1.28 41.62 9.56
CA ASN A 877 -0.91 41.79 10.97
C ASN A 877 0.50 41.27 11.39
N HIS A 878 1.44 41.03 10.46
CA HIS A 878 2.79 40.50 10.77
C HIS A 878 3.90 41.14 9.91
N PRO A 879 5.14 41.29 10.44
CA PRO A 879 6.30 41.65 9.63
C PRO A 879 6.81 40.42 8.88
N SER A 880 6.55 40.36 7.57
CA SER A 880 7.17 39.40 6.64
C SER A 880 7.98 40.17 5.59
N VAL A 881 9.10 39.60 5.14
CA VAL A 881 9.86 40.13 4.02
C VAL A 881 9.50 39.31 2.78
N GLU A 882 8.86 39.96 1.81
CA GLU A 882 8.43 39.37 0.54
C GLU A 882 9.41 39.80 -0.57
N ALA A 883 9.93 38.83 -1.33
CA ALA A 883 10.76 39.09 -2.51
C ALA A 883 10.06 38.49 -3.73
N ASP A 884 9.38 39.34 -4.50
CA ASP A 884 8.69 38.95 -5.73
C ASP A 884 9.68 38.77 -6.89
N TYR A 885 9.75 37.55 -7.44
CA TYR A 885 10.50 37.30 -8.66
C TYR A 885 9.56 37.26 -9.87
N ASN A 886 9.58 38.33 -10.68
CA ASN A 886 8.68 38.47 -11.83
C ASN A 886 9.44 38.18 -13.14
N TYR A 887 9.12 37.07 -13.80
CA TYR A 887 9.72 36.72 -15.09
C TYR A 887 8.91 37.31 -16.25
N ARG A 888 9.44 38.36 -16.90
CA ARG A 888 9.00 38.75 -18.25
C ARG A 888 10.12 38.46 -19.24
N ASP A 889 9.88 37.49 -20.10
CA ASP A 889 10.72 37.22 -21.27
C ASP A 889 10.55 38.36 -22.28
N ASN A 890 11.57 39.19 -22.41
CA ASN A 890 11.65 40.28 -23.40
C ASN A 890 12.67 39.91 -24.51
N THR A 891 12.74 38.65 -24.92
CA THR A 891 13.54 38.29 -26.10
C THR A 891 12.75 38.48 -27.42
N PRO A 892 13.35 39.04 -28.48
CA PRO A 892 12.69 39.17 -29.77
C PRO A 892 12.35 37.80 -30.38
N PRO A 893 11.28 37.68 -31.19
CA PRO A 893 10.88 36.41 -31.77
C PRO A 893 11.92 35.97 -32.81
N GLY A 894 12.80 35.02 -32.46
CA GLY A 894 13.79 34.49 -33.40
C GLY A 894 14.93 33.64 -32.82
N ALA A 895 15.22 33.71 -31.52
CA ALA A 895 16.27 32.87 -30.93
C ALA A 895 15.73 31.48 -30.59
N LYS A 896 15.78 30.56 -31.56
CA LYS A 896 15.50 29.13 -31.34
C LYS A 896 16.74 28.43 -30.79
N GLY A 897 16.60 27.75 -29.66
CA GLY A 897 17.43 26.58 -29.34
C GLY A 897 18.13 26.57 -27.98
N SER A 898 17.38 26.64 -26.89
CA SER A 898 17.72 25.94 -25.65
C SER A 898 16.48 25.90 -24.76
N LEU A 899 15.93 24.71 -24.54
CA LEU A 899 15.01 24.48 -23.44
C LEU A 899 15.80 24.74 -22.15
N LEU A 900 15.61 25.90 -21.54
CA LEU A 900 16.10 26.22 -20.20
C LEU A 900 15.26 25.44 -19.19
N PHE A 901 15.61 24.16 -19.00
CA PHE A 901 15.36 23.51 -17.73
C PHE A 901 16.37 24.08 -16.73
N TRP A 902 15.98 24.22 -15.46
CA TRP A 902 16.85 24.72 -14.40
C TRP A 902 17.95 23.70 -14.09
N ASP A 903 18.96 23.61 -14.96
CA ASP A 903 20.12 22.76 -14.73
C ASP A 903 21.10 23.37 -13.71
N GLU A 904 20.99 24.67 -13.45
CA GLU A 904 21.79 25.36 -12.45
C GLU A 904 20.96 25.67 -11.19
N PRO A 905 21.45 25.31 -9.99
CA PRO A 905 20.73 25.58 -8.75
C PRO A 905 20.71 27.08 -8.42
N MET A 906 19.62 27.55 -7.81
CA MET A 906 19.50 28.91 -7.29
C MET A 906 20.30 29.06 -5.99
N ALA A 907 21.17 30.07 -5.90
CA ALA A 907 21.83 30.41 -4.65
C ALA A 907 20.96 31.39 -3.85
N VAL A 908 20.60 30.98 -2.64
CA VAL A 908 19.92 31.82 -1.65
C VAL A 908 20.92 32.12 -0.55
N THR A 909 21.23 33.40 -0.37
CA THR A 909 22.19 33.87 0.62
C THR A 909 21.48 34.66 1.72
N ILE A 910 21.63 34.20 2.96
CA ILE A 910 21.18 34.90 4.16
C ILE A 910 22.39 35.60 4.77
N VAL A 911 22.32 36.92 4.90
CA VAL A 911 23.34 37.74 5.58
C VAL A 911 22.79 38.23 6.91
N VAL A 912 23.46 37.85 8.00
CA VAL A 912 23.15 38.30 9.36
C VAL A 912 24.07 39.46 9.71
N SER A 913 23.51 40.64 10.01
CA SER A 913 24.30 41.83 10.38
C SER A 913 25.23 41.55 11.56
N ALA A 914 26.42 42.18 11.57
CA ALA A 914 27.36 42.09 12.70
C ALA A 914 26.78 42.68 13.99
N ASP A 915 25.81 43.58 13.87
CA ASP A 915 25.14 44.24 14.98
C ASP A 915 23.89 43.47 15.48
N ALA A 916 23.60 42.31 14.91
CA ALA A 916 22.48 41.47 15.34
C ALA A 916 22.70 40.98 16.79
N PRO A 917 21.67 41.00 17.66
CA PRO A 917 21.81 40.54 19.04
C PRO A 917 22.22 39.06 19.09
N LEU A 918 23.18 38.73 19.97
CA LEU A 918 23.68 37.37 20.17
C LEU A 918 22.55 36.44 20.62
N GLY A 919 22.17 35.45 19.77
CA GLY A 919 21.23 34.38 20.14
C GLY A 919 20.05 34.14 19.20
N VAL A 920 20.19 34.33 17.87
CA VAL A 920 19.15 33.94 16.91
C VAL A 920 19.21 32.42 16.68
N SER A 921 18.27 31.67 17.26
CA SER A 921 18.16 30.21 17.09
C SER A 921 17.18 29.86 15.97
N GLY A 922 17.58 28.99 15.04
CA GLY A 922 16.67 28.37 14.06
C GLY A 922 16.21 27.01 14.58
N THR A 923 14.89 26.79 14.60
CA THR A 923 14.27 25.46 14.85
C THR A 923 13.65 24.90 13.59
#